data_AF-A0A310SMP2-F1
#
_entry.id   AF-A0A310SMP2-F1
#
_cell.length_a   1.000
_cell.length_b   1.000
_cell.length_c   1.000
_cell.angle_alpha   90.00
_cell.angle_beta   90.00
_cell.angle_gamma   90.00
#
_symmetry.space_group_name_H-M   'P 1'
#
loop_
_entity.id
_entity.type
_entity.pdbx_description
1 polymer ?
#
loop_
_entity_poly.entity_id
_entity_poly.type
_entity_poly.pdbx_seq_one_letter_code
_entity_poly.pdbx_strand_id
1 'polypeptide(L)'
;MSMEDEYNIATRYRTVRKHLDSLGYKQALTLDALPLIEKLLADLIQTTESLKHFKSIAQENIEAHTQLQSTIDPYKCDNVRLVQECNQLHLDLIKEKENHQKQIKDSKKEIYKLERESSKKRPIFPLRRPVIESEPLPKTGIKSTPLPNLSTVEPKIIDLLSMADHKMNCLSHEVTKFKGELSLQIDNVQTLKSQLTTKEKEILRLKKMLEGGRPYSAVSKDCACIKAESNFVMPNHNMDDNELKILQQEKLELEQQLKEALNKQHDAMSQALKLADRNEELEKELRDIDHIALAVEADCNSAVKENNKRVSKLQEKLENVMARVHILESELSVEHREVQKLRADLEACRSEKLNIQRTLEFTLDEKKQMTNRINELTVIEKNLNNEIERLAKENEKQKQDVIQLQYSNKLLKEQMITKEILLDDDGIILTGQNRIEFQEASREREFLQNANSVGYNNILKQLDGKKIEINDLQQVIEQLRRERDFYKNEYKNIKDNYNKTIERDHIDLWSRIRELKCQLSEKENALDELQREKKELYCEKTNLETRLQTYKAEYKTPYRSCNVCKRDAVCNCSPVMKDIGKTKDIIERLEHERDIARADVDRLIEERDALRERLKMAAEAHTSEQRRLKENFTEVETRLKQIEKERQELLLTQGARRATIKGLEDQLQDLREELRRTKQELGTQRTQYFQLRALQDQTDQALGDAQNQLTQSDSELNKALDHNKMMEGQQLQLENQVKELQQEINNLKANMTQLDHGKDQLLMVLDEKTERIAILEREVMLKDQQIMGSEQQIRDLQHKNE
;
A
#
# COMPACT_ATOMS: atom_id res chain seq x y z
N MET A 1 -31.08 -64.02 52.42
CA MET A 1 -30.84 -63.64 51.02
C MET A 1 -31.90 -64.29 50.16
N SER A 2 -32.34 -63.61 49.11
CA SER A 2 -33.02 -64.22 47.97
C SER A 2 -32.05 -65.16 47.24
N MET A 3 -32.57 -66.15 46.53
CA MET A 3 -31.79 -66.97 45.59
C MET A 3 -31.18 -66.12 44.47
N GLU A 4 -31.76 -64.95 44.20
CA GLU A 4 -31.26 -63.94 43.25
C GLU A 4 -30.03 -63.18 43.77
N ASP A 5 -29.92 -62.94 45.09
CA ASP A 5 -28.79 -62.23 45.69
C ASP A 5 -27.49 -63.02 45.48
N GLU A 6 -27.53 -64.33 45.75
CA GLU A 6 -26.38 -65.23 45.59
C GLU A 6 -25.97 -65.36 44.13
N TYR A 7 -26.94 -65.43 43.21
CA TYR A 7 -26.66 -65.46 41.77
C TYR A 7 -25.99 -64.15 41.28
N ASN A 8 -26.42 -63.00 41.80
CA ASN A 8 -25.84 -61.69 41.51
C ASN A 8 -24.39 -61.59 42.03
N ILE A 9 -24.15 -61.95 43.30
CA ILE A 9 -22.82 -61.97 43.93
C ILE A 9 -21.88 -62.91 43.17
N ALA A 10 -22.31 -64.13 42.85
CA ALA A 10 -21.52 -65.10 42.09
C ALA A 10 -21.20 -64.62 40.67
N THR A 11 -22.03 -63.75 40.08
CA THR A 11 -21.79 -63.14 38.76
C THR A 11 -20.78 -62.00 38.84
N ARG A 12 -20.94 -61.07 39.79
CA ARG A 12 -19.96 -60.00 40.07
C ARG A 12 -18.58 -60.55 40.40
N TYR A 13 -18.50 -61.59 41.23
CA TYR A 13 -17.25 -62.28 41.56
C TYR A 13 -16.53 -62.79 40.30
N ARG A 14 -17.25 -63.49 39.41
CA ARG A 14 -16.68 -64.00 38.14
C ARG A 14 -16.17 -62.87 37.24
N THR A 15 -16.89 -61.74 37.17
CA THR A 15 -16.47 -60.55 36.41
C THR A 15 -15.20 -59.92 36.98
N VAL A 16 -15.13 -59.67 38.29
CA VAL A 16 -13.95 -59.09 38.94
C VAL A 16 -12.74 -60.03 38.84
N ARG A 17 -12.94 -61.32 39.11
CA ARG A 17 -11.94 -62.39 38.94
C ARG A 17 -11.31 -62.37 37.55
N LYS A 18 -12.14 -62.33 36.49
CA LYS A 18 -11.68 -62.29 35.09
C LYS A 18 -10.82 -61.05 34.78
N HIS A 19 -11.18 -59.87 35.31
CA HIS A 19 -10.38 -58.66 35.11
C HIS A 19 -9.05 -58.73 35.88
N LEU A 20 -9.06 -59.20 37.13
CA LEU A 20 -7.84 -59.44 37.92
C LEU A 20 -6.90 -60.44 37.22
N ASP A 21 -7.42 -61.53 36.67
CA ASP A 21 -6.64 -62.49 35.87
C ASP A 21 -6.05 -61.85 34.61
N SER A 22 -6.79 -60.97 33.92
CA SER A 22 -6.28 -60.22 32.75
C SER A 22 -5.18 -59.21 33.12
N LEU A 23 -5.17 -58.72 34.36
CA LEU A 23 -4.13 -57.88 34.95
C LEU A 23 -3.02 -58.69 35.64
N GLY A 24 -3.09 -60.03 35.62
CA GLY A 24 -2.06 -60.93 36.17
C GLY A 24 -2.18 -61.27 37.67
N TYR A 25 -3.18 -60.74 38.39
CA TYR A 25 -3.37 -60.94 39.83
C TYR A 25 -4.02 -62.30 40.16
N LYS A 26 -3.23 -63.37 40.17
CA LYS A 26 -3.68 -64.77 40.34
C LYS A 26 -4.03 -65.20 41.78
N GLN A 27 -4.00 -64.29 42.75
CA GLN A 27 -4.31 -64.58 44.15
C GLN A 27 -5.81 -64.87 44.35
N ALA A 28 -6.14 -65.73 45.33
CA ALA A 28 -7.53 -66.04 45.68
C ALA A 28 -8.26 -64.83 46.27
N LEU A 29 -9.48 -64.56 45.80
CA LEU A 29 -10.31 -63.43 46.22
C LEU A 29 -11.34 -63.91 47.24
N THR A 30 -11.39 -63.30 48.42
CA THR A 30 -12.46 -63.52 49.42
C THR A 30 -13.72 -62.73 49.03
N LEU A 31 -14.90 -63.21 49.46
CA LEU A 31 -16.18 -62.56 49.14
C LEU A 31 -16.30 -61.18 49.81
N ASP A 32 -15.81 -61.03 51.04
CA ASP A 32 -15.88 -59.77 51.80
C ASP A 32 -15.11 -58.62 51.14
N ALA A 33 -14.03 -58.94 50.41
CA ALA A 33 -13.21 -57.96 49.70
C ALA A 33 -13.77 -57.58 48.32
N LEU A 34 -14.76 -58.31 47.79
CA LEU A 34 -15.30 -58.13 46.45
C LEU A 34 -15.79 -56.69 46.16
N PRO A 35 -16.58 -56.03 47.04
CA PRO A 35 -17.14 -54.71 46.70
C PRO A 35 -16.09 -53.60 46.60
N LEU A 36 -15.04 -53.68 47.43
CA LEU A 36 -13.92 -52.72 47.41
C LEU A 36 -13.07 -52.92 46.16
N ILE A 37 -12.74 -54.17 45.84
CA ILE A 37 -11.89 -54.50 44.68
C ILE A 37 -12.61 -54.24 43.36
N GLU A 38 -13.94 -54.43 43.30
CA GLU A 38 -14.77 -54.03 42.16
C GLU A 38 -14.72 -52.52 41.90
N LYS A 39 -14.74 -51.69 42.96
CA LYS A 39 -14.59 -50.24 42.86
C LYS A 39 -13.19 -49.82 42.42
N LEU A 40 -12.15 -50.29 43.12
CA LEU A 40 -10.75 -49.99 42.78
C LEU A 40 -10.40 -50.39 41.34
N LEU A 41 -10.99 -51.49 40.84
CA LEU A 41 -10.78 -51.94 39.47
C LEU A 41 -11.54 -51.09 38.44
N ALA A 42 -12.73 -50.59 38.76
CA ALA A 42 -13.44 -49.61 37.93
C ALA A 42 -12.68 -48.28 37.85
N ASP A 43 -12.20 -47.76 38.99
CA ASP A 43 -11.41 -46.53 39.07
C ASP A 43 -10.08 -46.67 38.28
N LEU A 44 -9.43 -47.84 38.36
CA LEU A 44 -8.22 -48.16 37.59
C LEU A 44 -8.48 -48.23 36.08
N ILE A 45 -9.63 -48.76 35.64
CA ILE A 45 -10.04 -48.76 34.24
C ILE A 45 -10.28 -47.31 33.77
N GLN A 46 -11.10 -46.55 34.48
CA GLN A 46 -11.43 -45.16 34.13
C GLN A 46 -10.18 -44.26 34.05
N THR A 47 -9.25 -44.39 35.00
CA THR A 47 -7.98 -43.64 34.97
C THR A 47 -7.06 -44.10 33.83
N THR A 48 -7.02 -45.40 33.52
CA THR A 48 -6.26 -45.93 32.37
C THR A 48 -6.83 -45.47 31.02
N GLU A 49 -8.15 -45.41 30.89
CA GLU A 49 -8.83 -44.90 29.68
C GLU A 49 -8.63 -43.39 29.53
N SER A 50 -8.75 -42.64 30.62
CA SER A 50 -8.46 -41.21 30.66
C SER A 50 -7.00 -40.92 30.26
N LEU A 51 -6.03 -41.68 30.78
CA LEU A 51 -4.61 -41.55 30.41
C LEU A 51 -4.36 -41.87 28.94
N LYS A 52 -5.05 -42.88 28.36
CA LYS A 52 -5.00 -43.17 26.91
C LYS A 52 -5.56 -42.01 26.09
N HIS A 53 -6.68 -41.44 26.50
CA HIS A 53 -7.32 -40.31 25.82
C HIS A 53 -6.43 -39.06 25.81
N PHE A 54 -5.91 -38.65 26.97
CA PHE A 54 -4.96 -37.53 27.05
C PHE A 54 -3.65 -37.79 26.29
N LYS A 55 -3.18 -39.05 26.23
CA LYS A 55 -2.02 -39.41 25.40
C LYS A 55 -2.30 -39.29 23.90
N SER A 56 -3.51 -39.59 23.44
CA SER A 56 -3.93 -39.37 22.05
C SER A 56 -3.90 -37.88 21.71
N ILE A 57 -4.58 -37.06 22.52
CA ILE A 57 -4.62 -35.59 22.36
C ILE A 57 -3.20 -34.99 22.38
N ALA A 58 -2.31 -35.47 23.26
CA ALA A 58 -0.93 -35.01 23.30
C ALA A 58 -0.16 -35.37 22.02
N GLN A 59 -0.35 -36.57 21.47
CA GLN A 59 0.26 -37.01 20.22
C GLN A 59 -0.27 -36.21 19.02
N GLU A 60 -1.60 -36.04 18.93
CA GLU A 60 -2.27 -35.25 17.89
C GLU A 60 -1.81 -33.78 17.90
N ASN A 61 -1.65 -33.18 19.08
CA ASN A 61 -1.11 -31.83 19.22
C ASN A 61 0.38 -31.71 18.82
N ILE A 62 1.20 -32.73 19.11
CA ILE A 62 2.61 -32.77 18.67
C ILE A 62 2.66 -32.85 17.14
N GLU A 63 1.86 -33.72 16.52
CA GLU A 63 1.81 -33.86 15.06
C GLU A 63 1.27 -32.60 14.37
N ALA A 64 0.23 -31.98 14.92
CA ALA A 64 -0.28 -30.69 14.45
C ALA A 64 0.77 -29.58 14.57
N HIS A 65 1.50 -29.50 15.69
CA HIS A 65 2.61 -28.55 15.85
C HIS A 65 3.74 -28.81 14.84
N THR A 66 4.10 -30.07 14.59
CA THR A 66 5.12 -30.41 13.58
C THR A 66 4.68 -30.02 12.17
N GLN A 67 3.42 -30.25 11.81
CA GLN A 67 2.86 -29.82 10.52
C GLN A 67 2.85 -28.30 10.40
N LEU A 68 2.36 -27.57 11.41
CA LEU A 68 2.40 -26.11 11.46
C LEU A 68 3.82 -25.57 11.37
N GLN A 69 4.80 -26.21 12.02
CA GLN A 69 6.17 -25.75 11.92
C GLN A 69 6.71 -25.90 10.48
N SER A 70 6.41 -27.02 9.82
CA SER A 70 6.82 -27.28 8.44
C SER A 70 6.19 -26.32 7.41
N THR A 71 4.98 -25.81 7.66
CA THR A 71 4.35 -24.79 6.79
C THR A 71 4.83 -23.38 7.10
N ILE A 72 5.26 -23.09 8.33
CA ILE A 72 5.80 -21.78 8.75
C ILE A 72 7.25 -21.56 8.27
N ASP A 73 8.08 -22.61 8.22
CA ASP A 73 9.52 -22.45 7.93
C ASP A 73 9.84 -21.86 6.53
N PRO A 74 9.10 -22.17 5.44
CA PRO A 74 9.23 -21.44 4.18
C PRO A 74 9.00 -19.94 4.33
N TYR A 75 7.96 -19.52 5.05
CA TYR A 75 7.68 -18.10 5.29
C TYR A 75 8.72 -17.43 6.19
N LYS A 76 9.36 -18.15 7.12
CA LYS A 76 10.52 -17.62 7.86
C LYS A 76 11.69 -17.35 6.90
N CYS A 77 11.98 -18.28 6.00
CA CYS A 77 13.07 -18.13 5.01
C CYS A 77 12.81 -17.00 4.02
N ASP A 78 11.57 -16.89 3.52
CA ASP A 78 11.15 -15.80 2.63
C ASP A 78 11.19 -14.44 3.33
N ASN A 79 10.75 -14.33 4.59
CA ASN A 79 10.88 -13.09 5.37
C ASN A 79 12.35 -12.69 5.56
N VAL A 80 13.25 -13.62 5.84
CA VAL A 80 14.69 -13.32 5.94
C VAL A 80 15.23 -12.80 4.60
N ARG A 81 14.86 -13.41 3.46
CA ARG A 81 15.27 -12.93 2.13
C ARG A 81 14.70 -11.54 1.82
N LEU A 82 13.41 -11.31 2.09
CA LEU A 82 12.75 -10.03 1.86
C LEU A 82 13.33 -8.90 2.75
N VAL A 83 13.69 -9.20 4.01
CA VAL A 83 14.38 -8.22 4.87
C VAL A 83 15.77 -7.89 4.33
N GLN A 84 16.51 -8.88 3.83
CA GLN A 84 17.81 -8.63 3.18
C GLN A 84 17.66 -7.77 1.90
N GLU A 85 16.67 -8.06 1.07
CA GLU A 85 16.38 -7.32 -0.17
C GLU A 85 15.93 -5.88 0.12
N CYS A 86 14.99 -5.69 1.07
CA CYS A 86 14.56 -4.36 1.52
C CYS A 86 15.73 -3.55 2.10
N ASN A 87 16.62 -4.16 2.89
CA ASN A 87 17.79 -3.49 3.44
C ASN A 87 18.80 -3.09 2.34
N GLN A 88 19.01 -3.95 1.35
CA GLN A 88 19.87 -3.65 0.20
C GLN A 88 19.30 -2.50 -0.64
N LEU A 89 18.01 -2.55 -0.99
CA LEU A 89 17.31 -1.48 -1.71
C LEU A 89 17.33 -0.16 -0.94
N HIS A 90 17.24 -0.21 0.41
CA HIS A 90 17.35 0.99 1.24
C HIS A 90 18.76 1.61 1.18
N LEU A 91 19.82 0.78 1.25
CA LEU A 91 21.21 1.24 1.11
C LEU A 91 21.48 1.84 -0.27
N ASP A 92 20.95 1.26 -1.35
CA ASP A 92 21.14 1.78 -2.70
C ASP A 92 20.32 3.06 -2.95
N LEU A 93 19.11 3.17 -2.38
CA LEU A 93 18.33 4.41 -2.36
C LEU A 93 19.04 5.54 -1.61
N ILE A 94 19.75 5.24 -0.52
CA ILE A 94 20.59 6.22 0.19
C ILE A 94 21.73 6.70 -0.70
N LYS A 95 22.50 5.79 -1.32
CA LYS A 95 23.60 6.15 -2.24
C LYS A 95 23.10 7.03 -3.39
N GLU A 96 21.97 6.68 -4.00
CA GLU A 96 21.41 7.48 -5.09
C GLU A 96 20.90 8.85 -4.62
N LYS A 97 20.31 8.94 -3.43
CA LYS A 97 19.94 10.23 -2.83
C LYS A 97 21.16 11.10 -2.56
N GLU A 98 22.28 10.53 -2.12
CA GLU A 98 23.55 11.25 -1.93
C GLU A 98 24.16 11.69 -3.26
N ASN A 99 24.16 10.83 -4.29
CA ASN A 99 24.58 11.16 -5.65
C ASN A 99 23.77 12.33 -6.23
N HIS A 100 22.44 12.27 -6.13
CA HIS A 100 21.55 13.35 -6.57
C HIS A 100 21.76 14.63 -5.75
N GLN A 101 21.95 14.54 -4.43
CA GLN A 101 22.23 15.72 -3.60
C GLN A 101 23.60 16.35 -3.90
N LYS A 102 24.59 15.54 -4.30
CA LYS A 102 25.90 16.00 -4.80
C LYS A 102 25.74 16.71 -6.14
N GLN A 103 25.05 16.11 -7.12
CA GLN A 103 24.74 16.75 -8.40
C GLN A 103 24.01 18.09 -8.19
N ILE A 104 23.00 18.16 -7.30
CA ILE A 104 22.30 19.41 -6.97
C ILE A 104 23.24 20.46 -6.35
N LYS A 105 24.18 20.05 -5.48
CA LYS A 105 25.20 20.96 -4.93
C LYS A 105 26.14 21.48 -6.02
N ASP A 106 26.54 20.63 -6.96
CA ASP A 106 27.48 20.99 -8.01
C ASP A 106 26.82 21.87 -9.09
N SER A 107 25.61 21.53 -9.56
CA SER A 107 24.81 22.41 -10.42
C SER A 107 24.50 23.77 -9.77
N LYS A 108 24.33 23.85 -8.45
CA LYS A 108 24.20 25.13 -7.74
C LYS A 108 25.49 25.95 -7.74
N LYS A 109 26.68 25.33 -7.68
CA LYS A 109 27.97 26.03 -7.88
C LYS A 109 28.10 26.54 -9.31
N GLU A 110 27.69 25.74 -10.30
CA GLU A 110 27.71 26.11 -11.72
C GLU A 110 26.80 27.32 -11.99
N ILE A 111 25.56 27.30 -11.48
CA ILE A 111 24.63 28.44 -11.53
C ILE A 111 25.27 29.68 -10.88
N TYR A 112 25.79 29.57 -9.65
CA TYR A 112 26.37 30.72 -8.95
C TYR A 112 27.60 31.30 -9.65
N LYS A 113 28.38 30.45 -10.36
CA LYS A 113 29.49 30.87 -11.22
C LYS A 113 28.99 31.60 -12.46
N LEU A 114 28.01 31.05 -13.17
CA LEU A 114 27.40 31.66 -14.36
C LEU A 114 26.68 32.98 -14.04
N GLU A 115 26.01 33.08 -12.89
CA GLU A 115 25.43 34.32 -12.37
C GLU A 115 26.52 35.36 -12.14
N ARG A 116 27.63 34.99 -11.49
CA ARG A 116 28.77 35.88 -11.22
C ARG A 116 29.52 36.34 -12.47
N GLU A 117 29.48 35.54 -13.55
CA GLU A 117 30.00 35.89 -14.87
C GLU A 117 29.01 36.79 -15.65
N SER A 118 27.70 36.54 -15.52
CA SER A 118 26.61 37.37 -16.04
C SER A 118 26.57 38.77 -15.42
N SER A 119 26.76 38.89 -14.10
CA SER A 119 26.78 40.17 -13.38
C SER A 119 27.88 41.14 -13.84
N LYS A 120 28.91 40.66 -14.55
CA LYS A 120 29.98 41.52 -15.11
C LYS A 120 29.59 42.24 -16.39
N LYS A 121 28.37 42.05 -16.93
CA LYS A 121 27.96 42.58 -18.26
C LYS A 121 26.68 43.42 -18.31
N ARG A 122 26.05 43.79 -17.19
CA ARG A 122 24.88 44.71 -17.18
C ARG A 122 24.86 45.68 -16.00
N PRO A 123 24.87 47.01 -16.22
CA PRO A 123 24.40 47.98 -15.24
C PRO A 123 22.86 47.97 -15.23
N ILE A 124 22.24 47.91 -14.05
CA ILE A 124 20.77 47.92 -13.89
C ILE A 124 20.40 48.92 -12.80
N PHE A 125 19.49 49.84 -13.12
CA PHE A 125 18.99 50.87 -12.20
C PHE A 125 17.91 50.29 -11.24
N PRO A 126 17.85 50.70 -9.96
CA PRO A 126 16.85 50.17 -9.03
C PRO A 126 15.50 50.85 -9.19
N LEU A 127 14.44 50.07 -9.46
CA LEU A 127 13.05 50.53 -9.33
C LEU A 127 12.53 50.26 -7.93
N ARG A 128 11.93 51.28 -7.30
CA ARG A 128 11.42 51.22 -5.92
C ARG A 128 10.13 50.39 -5.83
N ARG A 129 9.94 49.68 -4.72
CA ARG A 129 8.60 49.37 -4.17
C ARG A 129 8.32 50.33 -3.01
N PRO A 130 7.06 50.72 -2.74
CA PRO A 130 6.72 51.52 -1.57
C PRO A 130 6.97 50.74 -0.28
N VAL A 131 7.47 51.44 0.73
CA VAL A 131 7.47 51.01 2.15
C VAL A 131 6.36 51.80 2.84
N ILE A 132 5.65 51.15 3.77
CA ILE A 132 4.81 51.84 4.76
C ILE A 132 5.45 51.58 6.13
N GLU A 133 5.67 52.66 6.87
CA GLU A 133 6.43 52.69 8.12
C GLU A 133 5.51 52.62 9.35
N SER A 134 5.99 52.06 10.46
CA SER A 134 5.64 52.51 11.84
C SER A 134 6.50 51.83 12.91
N GLU A 135 7.60 52.48 13.28
CA GLU A 135 8.07 52.54 14.67
C GLU A 135 7.26 53.66 15.42
N PRO A 136 7.31 53.86 16.76
CA PRO A 136 8.29 53.33 17.73
C PRO A 136 7.75 52.82 19.10
N LEU A 137 8.72 52.36 19.91
CA LEU A 137 8.71 52.16 21.38
C LEU A 137 8.33 53.45 22.19
N PRO A 138 7.98 53.42 23.52
CA PRO A 138 8.73 52.70 24.57
C PRO A 138 8.10 52.26 25.93
N LYS A 139 8.57 51.10 26.42
CA LYS A 139 9.07 50.77 27.79
C LYS A 139 8.19 50.76 29.08
N THR A 140 8.68 49.94 30.02
CA THR A 140 8.38 49.77 31.47
C THR A 140 7.22 48.82 31.84
N GLY A 141 7.39 47.82 32.74
CA GLY A 141 8.62 47.25 33.33
C GLY A 141 8.35 46.31 34.53
N ILE A 142 9.41 45.66 35.08
CA ILE A 142 9.47 45.01 36.44
C ILE A 142 8.60 43.72 36.58
N LYS A 143 8.99 42.53 37.11
CA LYS A 143 10.20 41.78 37.58
C LYS A 143 9.82 40.26 37.34
N SER A 144 10.64 39.20 37.41
CA SER A 144 11.92 38.89 38.10
C SER A 144 12.75 37.81 37.36
N THR A 145 13.96 37.54 37.87
CA THR A 145 15.01 36.58 37.41
C THR A 145 14.93 35.21 38.12
N PRO A 146 15.84 34.23 37.89
CA PRO A 146 16.37 33.69 36.62
C PRO A 146 16.44 32.12 36.59
N LEU A 147 16.87 31.51 35.47
CA LEU A 147 17.75 30.32 35.33
C LEU A 147 18.02 30.08 33.81
N PRO A 148 18.98 29.23 33.38
CA PRO A 148 19.94 29.66 32.34
C PRO A 148 19.59 29.29 30.89
N ASN A 149 20.06 30.13 29.97
CA ASN A 149 20.26 29.75 28.57
C ASN A 149 21.44 28.77 28.46
N LEU A 150 21.31 27.75 27.60
CA LEU A 150 22.46 27.15 26.92
C LEU A 150 22.25 27.25 25.41
N SER A 151 23.09 28.05 24.76
CA SER A 151 23.12 28.15 23.30
C SER A 151 23.90 26.99 22.70
N THR A 152 23.60 26.69 21.44
CA THR A 152 24.48 25.94 20.52
C THR A 152 24.68 24.46 20.86
N VAL A 153 23.80 23.62 20.30
CA VAL A 153 24.22 22.35 19.72
C VAL A 153 23.70 22.33 18.28
N GLU A 154 24.57 22.02 17.32
CA GLU A 154 24.19 21.82 15.93
C GLU A 154 23.21 20.62 15.80
N PRO A 155 22.40 20.52 14.74
CA PRO A 155 21.59 19.34 14.49
C PRO A 155 22.52 18.15 14.15
N LYS A 156 23.00 17.47 15.19
CA LYS A 156 23.62 16.15 15.05
C LYS A 156 22.63 15.26 14.32
N ILE A 157 23.06 14.73 13.17
CA ILE A 157 22.40 13.60 12.54
C ILE A 157 22.58 12.44 13.52
N ILE A 158 21.53 12.18 14.31
CA ILE A 158 21.51 11.03 15.21
C ILE A 158 21.45 9.81 14.32
N ASP A 159 22.48 8.96 14.40
CA ASP A 159 22.47 7.69 13.71
C ASP A 159 21.43 6.77 14.37
N LEU A 160 20.29 6.63 13.70
CA LEU A 160 19.21 5.75 14.13
C LEU A 160 19.63 4.28 14.12
N LEU A 161 20.65 3.89 13.33
CA LEU A 161 21.21 2.54 13.37
C LEU A 161 21.97 2.33 14.68
N SER A 162 22.97 3.17 15.00
CA SER A 162 23.68 3.11 16.29
C SER A 162 22.74 3.18 17.50
N MET A 163 21.66 3.97 17.44
CA MET A 163 20.66 4.04 18.52
C MET A 163 19.78 2.79 18.60
N ALA A 164 19.40 2.20 17.46
CA ALA A 164 18.67 0.93 17.40
C ALA A 164 19.55 -0.25 17.86
N ASP A 165 20.81 -0.31 17.42
CA ASP A 165 21.80 -1.28 17.86
C ASP A 165 22.06 -1.17 19.37
N HIS A 166 22.18 0.04 19.92
CA HIS A 166 22.30 0.21 21.36
C HIS A 166 21.06 -0.32 22.10
N LYS A 167 19.85 0.01 21.65
CA LYS A 167 18.63 -0.50 22.29
C LYS A 167 18.46 -2.01 22.11
N MET A 168 18.83 -2.57 20.94
CA MET A 168 18.84 -4.01 20.67
C MET A 168 19.85 -4.75 21.56
N ASN A 169 21.03 -4.18 21.80
CA ASN A 169 22.03 -4.74 22.72
C ASN A 169 21.58 -4.67 24.19
N CYS A 170 20.92 -3.59 24.62
CA CYS A 170 20.33 -3.49 25.96
C CYS A 170 19.19 -4.50 26.15
N LEU A 171 18.26 -4.60 25.20
CA LEU A 171 17.18 -5.61 25.21
C LEU A 171 17.76 -7.04 25.17
N SER A 172 18.84 -7.27 24.44
CA SER A 172 19.54 -8.57 24.43
C SER A 172 20.16 -8.89 25.79
N HIS A 173 20.74 -7.90 26.47
CA HIS A 173 21.24 -8.04 27.84
C HIS A 173 20.11 -8.38 28.83
N GLU A 174 18.99 -7.65 28.78
CA GLU A 174 17.79 -7.93 29.57
C GLU A 174 17.28 -9.36 29.31
N VAL A 175 17.18 -9.79 28.06
CA VAL A 175 16.81 -11.17 27.68
C VAL A 175 17.81 -12.21 28.21
N THR A 176 19.12 -11.94 28.19
CA THR A 176 20.10 -12.86 28.80
C THR A 176 20.01 -12.90 30.33
N LYS A 177 19.72 -11.77 30.99
CA LYS A 177 19.50 -11.68 32.44
C LYS A 177 18.28 -12.51 32.84
N PHE A 178 17.14 -12.29 32.20
CA PHE A 178 15.92 -13.06 32.48
C PHE A 178 16.05 -14.55 32.15
N LYS A 179 16.85 -14.94 31.14
CA LYS A 179 17.20 -16.36 30.90
C LYS A 179 18.06 -16.96 32.02
N GLY A 180 19.01 -16.19 32.56
CA GLY A 180 19.80 -16.62 33.72
C GLY A 180 18.95 -16.78 34.98
N GLU A 181 18.08 -15.80 35.27
CA GLU A 181 17.11 -15.86 36.37
C GLU A 181 16.14 -17.03 36.23
N LEU A 182 15.61 -17.28 35.02
CA LEU A 182 14.75 -18.42 34.73
C LEU A 182 15.47 -19.77 34.95
N SER A 183 16.73 -19.90 34.51
CA SER A 183 17.53 -21.10 34.76
C SER A 183 17.71 -21.34 36.26
N LEU A 184 18.07 -20.29 37.01
CA LEU A 184 18.28 -20.37 38.45
C LEU A 184 16.98 -20.76 39.20
N GLN A 185 15.82 -20.28 38.73
CA GLN A 185 14.53 -20.73 39.29
C GLN A 185 14.17 -22.18 38.92
N ILE A 186 14.55 -22.67 37.74
CA ILE A 186 14.42 -24.08 37.37
C ILE A 186 15.29 -24.96 38.30
N ASP A 187 16.53 -24.56 38.56
CA ASP A 187 17.45 -25.25 39.47
C ASP A 187 16.96 -25.22 40.93
N ASN A 188 16.38 -24.10 41.38
CA ASN A 188 15.71 -23.99 42.68
C ASN A 188 14.53 -24.97 42.78
N VAL A 189 13.63 -25.00 41.78
CA VAL A 189 12.46 -25.90 41.75
C VAL A 189 12.90 -27.37 41.71
N GLN A 190 13.97 -27.69 40.97
CA GLN A 190 14.53 -29.05 40.94
C GLN A 190 15.16 -29.45 42.29
N THR A 191 15.82 -28.50 42.97
CA THR A 191 16.37 -28.69 44.31
C THR A 191 15.25 -28.89 45.35
N LEU A 192 14.20 -28.08 45.32
CA LEU A 192 13.03 -28.22 46.19
C LEU A 192 12.28 -29.55 45.95
N LYS A 193 12.12 -29.98 44.69
CA LYS A 193 11.58 -31.31 44.36
C LYS A 193 12.45 -32.44 44.93
N SER A 194 13.78 -32.34 44.81
CA SER A 194 14.70 -33.31 45.43
C SER A 194 14.49 -33.39 46.94
N GLN A 195 14.47 -32.24 47.63
CA GLN A 195 14.20 -32.15 49.08
C GLN A 195 12.83 -32.73 49.45
N LEU A 196 11.78 -32.47 48.66
CA LEU A 196 10.46 -33.06 48.87
C LEU A 196 10.57 -34.60 48.87
N THR A 197 11.21 -35.20 47.86
CA THR A 197 11.33 -36.67 47.82
C THR A 197 12.17 -37.26 48.94
N THR A 198 13.12 -36.52 49.53
CA THR A 198 13.85 -37.00 50.73
C THR A 198 13.00 -36.89 51.98
N LYS A 199 12.20 -35.83 52.12
CA LYS A 199 11.20 -35.70 53.20
C LYS A 199 10.10 -36.76 53.10
N GLU A 200 9.60 -37.06 51.90
CA GLU A 200 8.62 -38.14 51.66
C GLU A 200 9.18 -39.51 52.04
N LYS A 201 10.44 -39.81 51.67
CA LYS A 201 11.13 -41.05 52.06
C LYS A 201 11.31 -41.15 53.58
N GLU A 202 11.68 -40.07 54.25
CA GLU A 202 11.80 -40.04 55.71
C GLU A 202 10.43 -40.13 56.40
N ILE A 203 9.38 -39.51 55.86
CA ILE A 203 7.99 -39.69 56.31
C ILE A 203 7.55 -41.15 56.15
N LEU A 204 7.89 -41.81 55.03
CA LEU A 204 7.61 -43.24 54.84
C LEU A 204 8.35 -44.11 55.87
N ARG A 205 9.62 -43.79 56.14
CA ARG A 205 10.45 -44.47 57.16
C ARG A 205 9.87 -44.28 58.56
N LEU A 206 9.50 -43.05 58.93
CA LEU A 206 8.91 -42.73 60.23
C LEU A 206 7.54 -43.38 60.39
N LYS A 207 6.67 -43.36 59.37
CA LYS A 207 5.42 -44.13 59.34
C LYS A 207 5.68 -45.61 59.56
N LYS A 208 6.62 -46.21 58.83
CA LYS A 208 7.00 -47.63 58.97
C LYS A 208 7.61 -47.98 60.33
N MET A 209 8.18 -47.02 61.06
CA MET A 209 8.62 -47.18 62.45
C MET A 209 7.45 -47.05 63.45
N LEU A 210 6.45 -46.23 63.15
CA LEU A 210 5.24 -46.04 63.97
C LEU A 210 4.19 -47.15 63.76
N GLU A 211 4.16 -47.77 62.58
CA GLU A 211 3.30 -48.91 62.22
C GLU A 211 3.55 -50.18 63.06
N GLY A 212 4.64 -50.23 63.84
CA GLY A 212 4.93 -51.28 64.82
C GLY A 212 4.35 -51.04 66.22
N GLY A 213 3.77 -49.88 66.51
CA GLY A 213 3.25 -49.53 67.84
C GLY A 213 1.88 -50.16 68.13
N ARG A 214 1.67 -50.67 69.36
CA ARG A 214 0.31 -51.01 69.83
C ARG A 214 -0.52 -49.72 69.93
N PRO A 215 -1.80 -49.72 69.51
CA PRO A 215 -2.64 -48.54 69.61
C PRO A 215 -2.92 -48.16 71.06
N TYR A 216 -3.04 -46.86 71.33
CA TYR A 216 -3.30 -46.30 72.67
C TYR A 216 -4.54 -46.93 73.37
N SER A 217 -5.56 -47.27 72.59
CA SER A 217 -6.78 -47.96 73.03
C SER A 217 -6.59 -49.41 73.52
N ALA A 218 -5.43 -50.02 73.26
CA ALA A 218 -5.04 -51.30 73.85
C ALA A 218 -4.27 -51.11 75.17
N VAL A 219 -3.37 -50.13 75.25
CA VAL A 219 -2.58 -49.83 76.47
C VAL A 219 -3.48 -49.44 77.64
N SER A 220 -4.58 -48.72 77.36
CA SER A 220 -5.61 -48.34 78.35
C SER A 220 -6.44 -49.52 78.92
N LYS A 221 -6.24 -50.76 78.45
CA LYS A 221 -6.99 -51.95 78.94
C LYS A 221 -6.16 -52.97 79.73
N ASP A 222 -4.84 -52.96 79.58
CA ASP A 222 -3.95 -53.98 80.15
C ASP A 222 -3.21 -53.51 81.43
N CYS A 223 -3.66 -52.43 82.09
CA CYS A 223 -3.06 -51.93 83.34
C CYS A 223 -3.79 -52.50 84.57
N ALA A 224 -3.16 -53.45 85.27
CA ALA A 224 -3.80 -54.31 86.27
C ALA A 224 -3.94 -53.71 87.68
N CYS A 225 -4.15 -52.39 87.82
CA CYS A 225 -4.10 -51.68 89.10
C CYS A 225 -5.36 -50.86 89.50
N ILE A 226 -6.50 -51.04 88.83
CA ILE A 226 -7.78 -50.40 89.22
C ILE A 226 -8.94 -51.41 89.25
N LYS A 227 -8.82 -52.46 90.08
CA LYS A 227 -9.92 -53.40 90.42
C LYS A 227 -9.84 -53.94 91.86
N ALA A 228 -9.52 -53.07 92.82
CA ALA A 228 -9.66 -53.36 94.25
C ALA A 228 -9.98 -52.07 95.00
N GLU A 229 -11.28 -51.78 95.19
CA GLU A 229 -11.87 -51.14 96.38
C GLU A 229 -13.35 -50.80 96.16
N SER A 230 -14.21 -51.67 96.68
CA SER A 230 -15.54 -51.28 97.13
C SER A 230 -15.92 -52.21 98.29
N ASN A 231 -16.38 -51.63 99.41
CA ASN A 231 -16.85 -52.31 100.63
C ASN A 231 -15.76 -52.95 101.52
N PHE A 232 -15.04 -52.13 102.29
CA PHE A 232 -15.00 -52.37 103.75
C PHE A 232 -15.04 -51.05 104.54
N VAL A 233 -15.27 -51.14 105.85
CA VAL A 233 -15.61 -50.03 106.74
C VAL A 233 -14.41 -49.63 107.61
N MET A 234 -14.18 -48.31 107.75
CA MET A 234 -13.57 -47.50 108.82
C MET A 234 -12.69 -48.20 109.90
N PRO A 235 -11.55 -47.61 110.36
CA PRO A 235 -11.51 -46.18 110.70
C PRO A 235 -10.17 -45.41 110.52
N ASN A 236 -10.22 -44.11 110.84
CA ASN A 236 -9.11 -43.23 111.23
C ASN A 236 -7.96 -42.97 110.24
N HIS A 237 -8.16 -42.01 109.33
CA HIS A 237 -7.21 -40.90 109.20
C HIS A 237 -7.91 -39.57 108.91
N ASN A 238 -7.37 -38.49 109.46
CA ASN A 238 -7.81 -37.13 109.16
C ASN A 238 -7.12 -36.69 107.87
N MET A 239 -7.81 -36.76 106.73
CA MET A 239 -7.44 -35.96 105.57
C MET A 239 -7.85 -34.51 105.86
N ASP A 240 -6.98 -33.53 105.59
CA ASP A 240 -7.25 -32.15 106.01
C ASP A 240 -8.45 -31.57 105.24
N ASP A 241 -9.37 -30.94 105.97
CA ASP A 241 -10.59 -30.36 105.43
C ASP A 241 -10.27 -29.13 104.55
N ASN A 242 -9.02 -28.62 104.56
CA ASN A 242 -8.50 -27.69 103.55
C ASN A 242 -8.18 -28.37 102.21
N GLU A 243 -7.56 -29.54 102.21
CA GLU A 243 -7.00 -30.17 101.01
C GLU A 243 -8.10 -30.59 100.03
N LEU A 244 -9.22 -31.10 100.57
CA LEU A 244 -10.44 -31.36 99.80
C LEU A 244 -11.05 -30.08 99.21
N LYS A 245 -11.03 -28.95 99.94
CA LYS A 245 -11.53 -27.65 99.45
C LYS A 245 -10.62 -27.07 98.36
N ILE A 246 -9.30 -27.22 98.47
CA ILE A 246 -8.34 -26.80 97.45
C ILE A 246 -8.59 -27.57 96.14
N LEU A 247 -8.63 -28.91 96.19
CA LEU A 247 -8.91 -29.74 95.02
C LEU A 247 -10.30 -29.45 94.40
N GLN A 248 -11.30 -29.14 95.23
CA GLN A 248 -12.65 -28.81 94.76
C GLN A 248 -12.75 -27.39 94.18
N GLN A 249 -11.89 -26.45 94.60
CA GLN A 249 -11.71 -25.13 94.00
C GLN A 249 -10.95 -25.23 92.67
N GLU A 250 -9.81 -25.95 92.63
CA GLU A 250 -9.06 -26.21 91.39
C GLU A 250 -9.93 -26.87 90.32
N LYS A 251 -10.76 -27.85 90.70
CA LYS A 251 -11.75 -28.47 89.79
C LYS A 251 -12.69 -27.42 89.17
N LEU A 252 -13.19 -26.49 89.99
CA LEU A 252 -14.14 -25.45 89.55
C LEU A 252 -13.48 -24.46 88.59
N GLU A 253 -12.23 -24.09 88.87
CA GLU A 253 -11.42 -23.24 88.01
C GLU A 253 -11.07 -23.93 86.68
N LEU A 254 -10.72 -25.22 86.70
CA LEU A 254 -10.49 -26.03 85.49
C LEU A 254 -11.78 -26.21 84.67
N GLU A 255 -12.93 -26.44 85.30
CA GLU A 255 -14.24 -26.49 84.61
C GLU A 255 -14.59 -25.15 83.96
N GLN A 256 -14.25 -24.02 84.59
CA GLN A 256 -14.43 -22.69 83.97
C GLN A 256 -13.43 -22.42 82.84
N GLN A 257 -12.14 -22.74 83.02
CA GLN A 257 -11.12 -22.60 81.97
C GLN A 257 -11.47 -23.44 80.72
N LEU A 258 -11.95 -24.67 80.91
CA LEU A 258 -12.43 -25.54 79.82
C LEU A 258 -13.63 -24.91 79.08
N LYS A 259 -14.57 -24.31 79.82
CA LYS A 259 -15.74 -23.64 79.25
C LYS A 259 -15.36 -22.38 78.46
N GLU A 260 -14.40 -21.60 78.96
CA GLU A 260 -13.86 -20.45 78.23
C GLU A 260 -13.07 -20.87 76.98
N ALA A 261 -12.29 -21.96 77.04
CA ALA A 261 -11.59 -22.51 75.89
C ALA A 261 -12.58 -22.99 74.81
N LEU A 262 -13.66 -23.68 75.20
CA LEU A 262 -14.74 -24.08 74.30
C LEU A 262 -15.42 -22.88 73.63
N ASN A 263 -15.74 -21.81 74.39
CA ASN A 263 -16.31 -20.59 73.82
C ASN A 263 -15.35 -19.96 72.80
N LYS A 264 -14.07 -19.77 73.16
CA LYS A 264 -13.03 -19.24 72.26
C LYS A 264 -12.88 -20.09 70.98
N GLN A 265 -13.02 -21.42 71.10
CA GLN A 265 -13.04 -22.33 69.95
C GLN A 265 -14.29 -22.15 69.06
N HIS A 266 -15.47 -21.92 69.64
CA HIS A 266 -16.71 -21.67 68.89
C HIS A 266 -16.65 -20.31 68.17
N ASP A 267 -16.11 -19.27 68.79
CA ASP A 267 -15.91 -17.96 68.16
C ASP A 267 -14.92 -18.06 66.99
N ALA A 268 -13.79 -18.75 67.17
CA ALA A 268 -12.82 -19.01 66.11
C ALA A 268 -13.43 -19.82 64.95
N MET A 269 -14.23 -20.84 65.24
CA MET A 269 -14.94 -21.63 64.22
C MET A 269 -16.02 -20.79 63.49
N SER A 270 -16.70 -19.89 64.19
CA SER A 270 -17.67 -18.95 63.58
C SER A 270 -16.99 -17.93 62.67
N GLN A 271 -15.78 -17.46 63.01
CA GLN A 271 -14.96 -16.64 62.11
C GLN A 271 -14.46 -17.44 60.91
N ALA A 272 -13.98 -18.68 61.11
CA ALA A 272 -13.51 -19.54 60.03
C ALA A 272 -14.63 -19.85 59.01
N LEU A 273 -15.86 -20.08 59.47
CA LEU A 273 -17.04 -20.23 58.60
C LEU A 273 -17.29 -18.97 57.76
N LYS A 274 -17.35 -17.79 58.38
CA LYS A 274 -17.57 -16.51 57.65
C LYS A 274 -16.46 -16.20 56.64
N LEU A 275 -15.22 -16.61 56.92
CA LEU A 275 -14.10 -16.50 55.98
C LEU A 275 -14.23 -17.51 54.83
N ALA A 276 -14.72 -18.73 55.08
CA ALA A 276 -15.04 -19.69 54.03
C ALA A 276 -16.19 -19.20 53.13
N ASP A 277 -17.28 -18.69 53.73
CA ASP A 277 -18.41 -18.10 53.00
C ASP A 277 -17.95 -16.96 52.08
N ARG A 278 -17.15 -16.01 52.60
CA ARG A 278 -16.64 -14.89 51.79
C ARG A 278 -15.60 -15.33 50.75
N ASN A 279 -14.84 -16.40 51.00
CA ASN A 279 -13.99 -16.98 49.96
C ASN A 279 -14.82 -17.62 48.83
N GLU A 280 -15.95 -18.28 49.13
CA GLU A 280 -16.84 -18.83 48.10
C GLU A 280 -17.51 -17.71 47.28
N GLU A 281 -17.81 -16.56 47.89
CA GLU A 281 -18.25 -15.34 47.16
C GLU A 281 -17.13 -14.77 46.27
N LEU A 282 -15.91 -14.59 46.80
CA LEU A 282 -14.76 -14.10 46.04
C LEU A 282 -14.42 -15.03 44.85
N GLU A 283 -14.54 -16.34 45.01
CA GLU A 283 -14.40 -17.27 43.88
C GLU A 283 -15.52 -17.11 42.83
N LYS A 284 -16.75 -16.75 43.21
CA LYS A 284 -17.82 -16.45 42.25
C LYS A 284 -17.53 -15.14 41.51
N GLU A 285 -17.17 -14.09 42.24
CA GLU A 285 -16.75 -12.79 41.69
C GLU A 285 -15.59 -12.96 40.68
N LEU A 286 -14.57 -13.78 41.00
CA LEU A 286 -13.47 -14.09 40.09
C LEU A 286 -13.93 -14.86 38.84
N ARG A 287 -14.77 -15.90 38.99
CA ARG A 287 -15.32 -16.64 37.85
C ARG A 287 -16.18 -15.77 36.93
N ASP A 288 -16.93 -14.83 37.49
CA ASP A 288 -17.74 -13.88 36.71
C ASP A 288 -16.85 -12.87 35.96
N ILE A 289 -15.75 -12.40 36.58
CA ILE A 289 -14.73 -11.56 35.93
C ILE A 289 -14.09 -12.32 34.76
N ASP A 290 -13.71 -13.60 34.92
CA ASP A 290 -13.15 -14.42 33.84
C ASP A 290 -14.14 -14.56 32.66
N HIS A 291 -15.43 -14.78 32.93
CA HIS A 291 -16.46 -14.86 31.89
C HIS A 291 -16.63 -13.52 31.15
N ILE A 292 -16.60 -12.39 31.86
CA ILE A 292 -16.67 -11.05 31.27
C ILE A 292 -15.43 -10.78 30.41
N ALA A 293 -14.23 -11.14 30.89
CA ALA A 293 -12.98 -10.99 30.15
C ALA A 293 -13.01 -11.78 28.83
N LEU A 294 -13.40 -13.06 28.89
CA LEU A 294 -13.52 -13.92 27.70
C LEU A 294 -14.59 -13.41 26.71
N ALA A 295 -15.71 -12.87 27.20
CA ALA A 295 -16.74 -12.27 26.35
C ALA A 295 -16.23 -11.00 25.64
N VAL A 296 -15.57 -10.09 26.36
CA VAL A 296 -14.96 -8.89 25.79
C VAL A 296 -13.86 -9.24 24.80
N GLU A 297 -13.03 -10.25 25.08
CA GLU A 297 -12.00 -10.71 24.14
C GLU A 297 -12.63 -11.29 22.86
N ALA A 298 -13.71 -12.07 22.98
CA ALA A 298 -14.43 -12.61 21.82
C ALA A 298 -15.06 -11.50 20.96
N ASP A 299 -15.67 -10.49 21.57
CA ASP A 299 -16.24 -9.34 20.86
C ASP A 299 -15.16 -8.47 20.20
N CYS A 300 -14.03 -8.21 20.88
CA CYS A 300 -12.89 -7.53 20.30
C CYS A 300 -12.30 -8.32 19.11
N ASN A 301 -12.11 -9.63 19.25
CA ASN A 301 -11.64 -10.49 18.16
C ASN A 301 -12.63 -10.52 16.97
N SER A 302 -13.94 -10.49 17.23
CA SER A 302 -14.98 -10.36 16.21
C SER A 302 -14.91 -9.02 15.47
N ALA A 303 -14.79 -7.91 16.20
CA ALA A 303 -14.68 -6.56 15.64
C ALA A 303 -13.38 -6.37 14.82
N VAL A 304 -12.24 -6.88 15.30
CA VAL A 304 -10.97 -6.90 14.55
C VAL A 304 -11.10 -7.72 13.27
N LYS A 305 -11.75 -8.89 13.34
CA LYS A 305 -12.01 -9.75 12.17
C LYS A 305 -12.93 -9.10 11.14
N GLU A 306 -13.91 -8.29 11.56
CA GLU A 306 -14.73 -7.53 10.62
C GLU A 306 -13.98 -6.31 10.03
N ASN A 307 -13.25 -5.56 10.86
CA ASN A 307 -12.44 -4.43 10.39
C ASN A 307 -11.36 -4.88 9.39
N ASN A 308 -10.69 -6.02 9.62
CA ASN A 308 -9.76 -6.59 8.65
C ASN A 308 -10.45 -6.90 7.31
N LYS A 309 -11.66 -7.48 7.31
CA LYS A 309 -12.45 -7.69 6.08
C LYS A 309 -12.83 -6.38 5.39
N ARG A 310 -13.11 -5.32 6.14
CA ARG A 310 -13.39 -3.97 5.59
C ARG A 310 -12.13 -3.37 4.97
N VAL A 311 -10.98 -3.47 5.64
CA VAL A 311 -9.67 -3.03 5.13
C VAL A 311 -9.28 -3.77 3.85
N SER A 312 -9.40 -5.10 3.79
CA SER A 312 -9.10 -5.86 2.56
C SER A 312 -9.95 -5.41 1.36
N LYS A 313 -11.25 -5.14 1.56
CA LYS A 313 -12.13 -4.60 0.51
C LYS A 313 -11.77 -3.16 0.09
N LEU A 314 -11.21 -2.37 0.99
CA LEU A 314 -10.71 -1.02 0.67
C LEU A 314 -9.37 -1.07 -0.07
N GLN A 315 -8.50 -2.03 0.24
CA GLN A 315 -7.28 -2.30 -0.52
C GLN A 315 -7.61 -2.77 -1.95
N GLU A 316 -8.50 -3.76 -2.10
CA GLU A 316 -9.00 -4.23 -3.41
C GLU A 316 -9.60 -3.08 -4.24
N LYS A 317 -10.44 -2.22 -3.63
CA LYS A 317 -10.95 -1.01 -4.29
C LYS A 317 -9.83 -0.05 -4.71
N LEU A 318 -8.85 0.20 -3.85
CA LEU A 318 -7.73 1.10 -4.13
C LEU A 318 -6.87 0.58 -5.28
N GLU A 319 -6.54 -0.71 -5.30
CA GLU A 319 -5.80 -1.37 -6.39
C GLU A 319 -6.55 -1.26 -7.73
N ASN A 320 -7.86 -1.51 -7.73
CA ASN A 320 -8.71 -1.33 -8.92
C ASN A 320 -8.76 0.14 -9.41
N VAL A 321 -8.72 1.12 -8.50
CA VAL A 321 -8.65 2.55 -8.85
C VAL A 321 -7.26 2.93 -9.37
N MET A 322 -6.17 2.46 -8.77
CA MET A 322 -4.81 2.69 -9.26
C MET A 322 -4.60 2.10 -10.67
N ALA A 323 -5.10 0.88 -10.91
CA ALA A 323 -5.09 0.28 -12.24
C ALA A 323 -5.88 1.11 -13.27
N ARG A 324 -7.04 1.67 -12.88
CA ARG A 324 -7.82 2.59 -13.73
C ARG A 324 -7.04 3.87 -14.04
N VAL A 325 -6.35 4.45 -13.05
CA VAL A 325 -5.53 5.65 -13.24
C VAL A 325 -4.40 5.39 -14.22
N HIS A 326 -3.64 4.29 -14.08
CA HIS A 326 -2.58 3.95 -15.04
C HIS A 326 -3.09 3.72 -16.48
N ILE A 327 -4.29 3.14 -16.65
CA ILE A 327 -4.91 3.01 -17.97
C ILE A 327 -5.20 4.40 -18.54
N LEU A 328 -5.85 5.29 -17.78
CA LEU A 328 -6.18 6.65 -18.20
C LEU A 328 -4.92 7.51 -18.46
N GLU A 329 -3.85 7.32 -17.71
CA GLU A 329 -2.54 7.94 -17.96
C GLU A 329 -1.92 7.46 -19.29
N SER A 330 -2.08 6.17 -19.61
CA SER A 330 -1.61 5.60 -20.89
C SER A 330 -2.41 6.14 -22.08
N GLU A 331 -3.75 6.23 -21.95
CA GLU A 331 -4.64 6.81 -22.95
C GLU A 331 -4.33 8.30 -23.17
N LEU A 332 -4.23 9.08 -22.08
CA LEU A 332 -3.83 10.50 -22.13
C LEU A 332 -2.46 10.69 -22.77
N SER A 333 -1.53 9.75 -22.56
CA SER A 333 -0.20 9.74 -23.21
C SER A 333 -0.29 9.48 -24.71
N VAL A 334 -1.19 8.61 -25.17
CA VAL A 334 -1.44 8.37 -26.61
C VAL A 334 -2.05 9.61 -27.26
N GLU A 335 -3.14 10.14 -26.69
CA GLU A 335 -3.78 11.40 -27.12
C GLU A 335 -2.76 12.55 -27.22
N HIS A 336 -1.82 12.66 -26.27
CA HIS A 336 -0.78 13.69 -26.33
C HIS A 336 0.18 13.53 -27.52
N ARG A 337 0.50 12.30 -27.92
CA ARG A 337 1.32 12.02 -29.12
C ARG A 337 0.55 12.34 -30.40
N GLU A 338 -0.74 12.01 -30.46
CA GLU A 338 -1.58 12.34 -31.61
C GLU A 338 -1.74 13.86 -31.78
N VAL A 339 -1.99 14.60 -30.70
CA VAL A 339 -2.03 16.07 -30.71
C VAL A 339 -0.68 16.67 -31.13
N GLN A 340 0.46 16.07 -30.75
CA GLN A 340 1.77 16.51 -31.23
C GLN A 340 1.96 16.25 -32.73
N LYS A 341 1.54 15.07 -33.22
CA LYS A 341 1.60 14.73 -34.65
C LYS A 341 0.74 15.66 -35.49
N LEU A 342 -0.53 15.85 -35.11
CA LEU A 342 -1.46 16.75 -35.80
C LEU A 342 -0.99 18.22 -35.81
N ARG A 343 -0.23 18.65 -34.79
CA ARG A 343 0.44 19.98 -34.81
C ARG A 343 1.56 20.03 -35.84
N ALA A 344 2.43 19.01 -35.89
CA ALA A 344 3.50 18.94 -36.87
C ALA A 344 2.97 18.88 -38.31
N ASP A 345 1.94 18.07 -38.57
CA ASP A 345 1.26 17.99 -39.87
C ASP A 345 0.65 19.35 -40.27
N LEU A 346 0.04 20.06 -39.32
CA LEU A 346 -0.54 21.40 -39.53
C LEU A 346 0.53 22.49 -39.74
N GLU A 347 1.71 22.37 -39.13
CA GLU A 347 2.85 23.25 -39.36
C GLU A 347 3.55 22.98 -40.70
N ALA A 348 3.58 21.72 -41.15
CA ALA A 348 4.00 21.36 -42.51
C ALA A 348 3.06 21.97 -43.56
N CYS A 349 1.74 21.78 -43.43
CA CYS A 349 0.73 22.39 -44.32
C CYS A 349 0.78 23.93 -44.34
N ARG A 350 1.07 24.58 -43.20
CA ARG A 350 1.32 26.04 -43.14
C ARG A 350 2.57 26.44 -43.93
N SER A 351 3.64 25.65 -43.81
CA SER A 351 4.91 25.91 -44.48
C SER A 351 4.80 25.72 -46.00
N GLU A 352 4.09 24.68 -46.44
CA GLU A 352 3.76 24.45 -47.85
C GLU A 352 2.88 25.59 -48.41
N LYS A 353 1.81 25.99 -47.70
CA LYS A 353 0.98 27.14 -48.09
C LYS A 353 1.82 28.41 -48.30
N LEU A 354 2.75 28.71 -47.38
CA LEU A 354 3.65 29.85 -47.49
C LEU A 354 4.60 29.72 -48.70
N ASN A 355 5.03 28.51 -49.04
CA ASN A 355 5.85 28.28 -50.22
C ASN A 355 5.06 28.49 -51.52
N ILE A 356 3.86 27.90 -51.62
CA ILE A 356 2.94 28.09 -52.76
C ILE A 356 2.58 29.57 -52.93
N GLN A 357 2.34 30.30 -51.84
CA GLN A 357 2.07 31.74 -51.88
C GLN A 357 3.24 32.53 -52.50
N ARG A 358 4.49 32.28 -52.09
CA ARG A 358 5.67 32.94 -52.69
C ARG A 358 5.82 32.62 -54.18
N THR A 359 5.57 31.37 -54.58
CA THR A 359 5.61 30.96 -56.01
C THR A 359 4.50 31.65 -56.81
N LEU A 360 3.32 31.83 -56.23
CA LEU A 360 2.23 32.60 -56.86
C LEU A 360 2.57 34.09 -56.98
N GLU A 361 3.13 34.70 -55.93
CA GLU A 361 3.59 36.09 -55.95
C GLU A 361 4.67 36.32 -57.02
N PHE A 362 5.66 35.41 -57.10
CA PHE A 362 6.71 35.43 -58.13
C PHE A 362 6.14 35.32 -59.55
N THR A 363 5.29 34.32 -59.83
CA THR A 363 4.69 34.14 -61.17
C THR A 363 3.71 35.25 -61.56
N LEU A 364 3.10 35.95 -60.59
CA LEU A 364 2.30 37.15 -60.84
C LEU A 364 3.18 38.36 -61.24
N ASP A 365 4.33 38.56 -60.60
CA ASP A 365 5.27 39.61 -61.01
C ASP A 365 5.98 39.27 -62.34
N GLU A 366 6.30 38.01 -62.63
CA GLU A 366 6.74 37.59 -63.98
C GLU A 366 5.68 37.89 -65.05
N LYS A 367 4.42 37.51 -64.80
CA LYS A 367 3.29 37.82 -65.70
C LYS A 367 3.15 39.32 -65.93
N LYS A 368 3.34 40.14 -64.90
CA LYS A 368 3.29 41.60 -64.96
C LYS A 368 4.45 42.19 -65.76
N GLN A 369 5.67 41.67 -65.59
CA GLN A 369 6.82 42.02 -66.44
C GLN A 369 6.57 41.67 -67.91
N MET A 370 6.08 40.46 -68.19
CA MET A 370 5.71 40.03 -69.54
C MET A 370 4.58 40.88 -70.13
N THR A 371 3.59 41.26 -69.34
CA THR A 371 2.49 42.15 -69.78
C THR A 371 3.02 43.55 -70.12
N ASN A 372 3.91 44.12 -69.30
CA ASN A 372 4.58 45.38 -69.60
C ASN A 372 5.40 45.27 -70.89
N ARG A 373 6.15 44.17 -71.08
CA ARG A 373 6.96 43.96 -72.27
C ARG A 373 6.13 43.78 -73.54
N ILE A 374 4.96 43.15 -73.45
CA ILE A 374 3.97 43.11 -74.55
C ILE A 374 3.48 44.53 -74.87
N ASN A 375 3.10 45.32 -73.86
CA ASN A 375 2.67 46.71 -74.07
C ASN A 375 3.75 47.58 -74.73
N GLU A 376 5.03 47.43 -74.33
CA GLU A 376 6.17 48.08 -74.99
C GLU A 376 6.28 47.69 -76.46
N LEU A 377 6.20 46.39 -76.76
CA LEU A 377 6.29 45.86 -78.13
C LEU A 377 5.11 46.34 -78.99
N THR A 378 3.88 46.39 -78.46
CA THR A 378 2.72 46.95 -79.17
C THR A 378 2.86 48.46 -79.43
N VAL A 379 3.50 49.22 -78.54
CA VAL A 379 3.82 50.64 -78.80
C VAL A 379 4.88 50.78 -79.90
N ILE A 380 5.91 49.94 -79.89
CA ILE A 380 6.94 49.90 -80.95
C ILE A 380 6.31 49.50 -82.29
N GLU A 381 5.51 48.46 -82.33
CA GLU A 381 4.76 48.00 -83.50
C GLU A 381 3.86 49.10 -84.06
N LYS A 382 3.09 49.79 -83.21
CA LYS A 382 2.26 50.93 -83.64
C LYS A 382 3.10 52.06 -84.23
N ASN A 383 4.25 52.37 -83.64
CA ASN A 383 5.15 53.41 -84.16
C ASN A 383 5.78 53.01 -85.51
N LEU A 384 6.17 51.74 -85.66
CA LEU A 384 6.67 51.19 -86.93
C LEU A 384 5.58 51.19 -88.01
N ASN A 385 4.34 50.83 -87.68
CA ASN A 385 3.21 50.87 -88.61
C ASN A 385 2.86 52.31 -89.04
N ASN A 386 2.89 53.29 -88.12
CA ASN A 386 2.76 54.72 -88.46
C ASN A 386 3.88 55.17 -89.42
N GLU A 387 5.12 54.73 -89.21
CA GLU A 387 6.26 55.06 -90.06
C GLU A 387 6.19 54.38 -91.42
N ILE A 388 5.72 53.13 -91.50
CA ILE A 388 5.40 52.45 -92.77
C ILE A 388 4.31 53.21 -93.53
N GLU A 389 3.27 53.69 -92.86
CA GLU A 389 2.22 54.51 -93.51
C GLU A 389 2.78 55.87 -93.99
N ARG A 390 3.67 56.50 -93.22
CA ARG A 390 4.37 57.73 -93.61
C ARG A 390 5.23 57.50 -94.84
N LEU A 391 6.06 56.46 -94.84
CA LEU A 391 6.93 56.08 -95.95
C LEU A 391 6.13 55.67 -97.20
N ALA A 392 4.99 54.99 -97.03
CA ALA A 392 4.08 54.68 -98.13
C ALA A 392 3.51 55.94 -98.78
N LYS A 393 3.09 56.93 -97.98
CA LYS A 393 2.63 58.25 -98.48
C LYS A 393 3.76 59.04 -99.15
N GLU A 394 4.97 58.99 -98.61
CA GLU A 394 6.15 59.64 -99.21
C GLU A 394 6.49 59.00 -100.56
N ASN A 395 6.50 57.66 -100.64
CA ASN A 395 6.76 56.89 -101.85
C ASN A 395 5.65 57.14 -102.91
N GLU A 396 4.39 57.26 -102.51
CA GLU A 396 3.31 57.60 -103.43
C GLU A 396 3.41 59.03 -103.99
N LYS A 397 3.83 60.03 -103.19
CA LYS A 397 4.21 61.35 -103.72
C LYS A 397 5.38 61.22 -104.71
N GLN A 398 6.44 60.50 -104.34
CA GLN A 398 7.61 60.30 -105.21
C GLN A 398 7.23 59.63 -106.54
N LYS A 399 6.27 58.70 -106.57
CA LYS A 399 5.71 58.18 -107.83
C LYS A 399 4.98 59.25 -108.63
N GLN A 400 4.18 60.11 -107.99
CA GLN A 400 3.48 61.21 -108.66
C GLN A 400 4.47 62.25 -109.21
N ASP A 401 5.51 62.59 -108.45
CA ASP A 401 6.61 63.46 -108.87
C ASP A 401 7.39 62.81 -110.04
N VAL A 402 7.68 61.51 -109.98
CA VAL A 402 8.30 60.76 -111.09
C VAL A 402 7.39 60.74 -112.33
N ILE A 403 6.07 60.62 -112.18
CA ILE A 403 5.11 60.69 -113.30
C ILE A 403 5.08 62.11 -113.89
N GLN A 404 5.10 63.17 -113.06
CA GLN A 404 5.20 64.56 -113.54
C GLN A 404 6.56 64.84 -114.21
N LEU A 405 7.65 64.31 -113.67
CA LEU A 405 8.99 64.39 -114.24
C LEU A 405 9.11 63.56 -115.53
N GLN A 406 8.40 62.45 -115.66
CA GLN A 406 8.29 61.67 -116.91
C GLN A 406 7.44 62.39 -117.95
N TYR A 407 6.33 63.03 -117.56
CA TYR A 407 5.49 63.83 -118.45
C TYR A 407 6.24 65.09 -118.95
N SER A 408 6.93 65.80 -118.06
CA SER A 408 7.77 66.95 -118.43
C SER A 408 9.05 66.53 -119.16
N ASN A 409 9.65 65.38 -118.86
CA ASN A 409 10.70 64.80 -119.72
C ASN A 409 10.17 64.37 -121.09
N LYS A 410 8.91 63.93 -121.20
CA LYS A 410 8.28 63.64 -122.49
C LYS A 410 8.09 64.93 -123.27
N LEU A 411 7.57 65.99 -122.64
CA LEU A 411 7.41 67.32 -123.25
C LEU A 411 8.76 67.93 -123.66
N LEU A 412 9.79 67.80 -122.82
CA LEU A 412 11.16 68.23 -123.12
C LEU A 412 11.81 67.36 -124.20
N LYS A 413 11.55 66.05 -124.26
CA LYS A 413 11.97 65.19 -125.37
C LYS A 413 11.24 65.55 -126.66
N GLU A 414 9.95 65.87 -126.63
CA GLU A 414 9.21 66.35 -127.79
C GLU A 414 9.74 67.71 -128.28
N GLN A 415 10.32 68.54 -127.41
CA GLN A 415 11.08 69.74 -127.80
C GLN A 415 12.51 69.43 -128.28
N MET A 416 13.22 68.50 -127.62
CA MET A 416 14.62 68.14 -127.94
C MET A 416 14.76 67.17 -129.12
N ILE A 417 13.70 66.46 -129.54
CA ILE A 417 13.67 65.69 -130.80
C ILE A 417 13.79 66.63 -132.02
N THR A 418 13.68 67.96 -131.83
CA THR A 418 14.06 68.99 -132.82
C THR A 418 15.57 69.30 -132.85
N LYS A 419 16.41 68.67 -132.01
CA LYS A 419 17.89 68.81 -132.01
C LYS A 419 18.60 67.50 -131.68
N GLU A 420 19.22 66.92 -132.69
CA GLU A 420 19.86 65.61 -132.67
C GLU A 420 21.15 65.50 -131.80
N ILE A 421 21.46 64.24 -131.45
CA ILE A 421 22.78 63.57 -131.57
C ILE A 421 23.85 63.60 -130.43
N LEU A 422 24.16 62.37 -129.96
CA LEU A 422 25.46 61.75 -129.56
C LEU A 422 26.12 61.84 -128.15
N LEU A 423 26.86 60.73 -127.88
CA LEU A 423 28.06 60.47 -127.03
C LEU A 423 27.93 59.76 -125.65
N ASP A 424 29.07 59.21 -125.19
CA ASP A 424 29.20 57.98 -124.38
C ASP A 424 29.93 58.12 -123.01
N ASP A 425 29.79 57.05 -122.18
CA ASP A 425 30.74 56.41 -121.23
C ASP A 425 31.14 56.94 -119.80
N ASP A 426 31.65 55.98 -119.00
CA ASP A 426 32.60 56.00 -117.84
C ASP A 426 32.23 56.24 -116.32
N GLY A 427 32.66 55.28 -115.45
CA GLY A 427 33.14 55.43 -114.03
C GLY A 427 32.19 55.54 -112.79
N ILE A 428 32.59 55.32 -111.49
CA ILE A 428 33.69 54.54 -110.83
C ILE A 428 33.62 54.51 -109.22
N ILE A 429 34.23 53.51 -108.51
CA ILE A 429 34.63 53.46 -107.02
C ILE A 429 33.50 53.36 -105.91
N LEU A 430 33.56 52.85 -104.63
CA LEU A 430 34.31 51.89 -103.70
C LEU A 430 33.29 51.43 -102.55
N THR A 431 33.47 50.96 -101.27
CA THR A 431 34.49 50.65 -100.17
C THR A 431 33.76 49.83 -99.03
N GLY A 432 34.27 49.20 -97.94
CA GLY A 432 35.61 48.72 -97.49
C GLY A 432 35.85 48.33 -95.97
N GLN A 433 35.60 47.07 -95.54
CA GLN A 433 36.46 46.18 -94.65
C GLN A 433 36.61 46.19 -93.07
N ASN A 434 36.72 44.96 -92.48
CA ASN A 434 37.58 44.36 -91.36
C ASN A 434 37.53 44.77 -89.84
N ARG A 435 38.25 44.12 -88.85
CA ARG A 435 38.31 42.72 -88.27
C ARG A 435 39.31 42.58 -87.02
N ILE A 436 39.26 41.48 -86.20
CA ILE A 436 40.35 40.80 -85.36
C ILE A 436 40.34 40.91 -83.76
N GLU A 437 41.18 40.12 -83.04
CA GLU A 437 41.12 39.53 -81.65
C GLU A 437 42.45 39.65 -80.78
N PHE A 438 42.56 39.00 -79.57
CA PHE A 438 43.69 38.12 -79.04
C PHE A 438 44.54 38.37 -77.70
N GLN A 439 45.17 37.27 -77.13
CA GLN A 439 46.32 37.09 -76.12
C GLN A 439 46.24 37.52 -74.59
N GLU A 440 47.01 37.08 -73.53
CA GLU A 440 48.00 35.97 -73.17
C GLU A 440 48.20 35.71 -71.60
N ALA A 441 49.31 35.10 -71.07
CA ALA A 441 49.50 34.58 -69.66
C ALA A 441 50.97 34.46 -69.05
N SER A 442 51.19 33.95 -67.80
CA SER A 442 52.51 33.75 -67.05
C SER A 442 52.34 33.08 -65.62
N ARG A 443 53.29 32.60 -64.73
CA ARG A 443 54.79 32.31 -64.65
C ARG A 443 55.22 31.28 -63.51
N GLU A 444 56.23 31.53 -62.64
CA GLU A 444 57.14 30.53 -61.91
C GLU A 444 57.61 30.95 -60.46
N ARG A 445 57.94 30.12 -59.42
CA ARG A 445 59.05 29.15 -59.01
C ARG A 445 60.38 29.77 -58.42
N GLU A 446 61.24 29.21 -57.53
CA GLU A 446 61.37 28.03 -56.59
C GLU A 446 62.66 28.13 -55.67
N PHE A 447 62.80 27.51 -54.45
CA PHE A 447 64.09 27.35 -53.65
C PHE A 447 64.03 26.35 -52.44
N LEU A 448 65.17 25.92 -51.83
CA LEU A 448 65.24 24.91 -50.73
C LEU A 448 66.41 24.98 -49.69
N GLN A 449 66.19 24.32 -48.53
CA GLN A 449 67.14 23.65 -47.58
C GLN A 449 68.12 24.46 -46.66
N ASN A 450 67.75 24.68 -45.38
CA ASN A 450 68.70 24.94 -44.26
C ASN A 450 68.11 24.75 -42.83
N ALA A 451 67.79 23.51 -42.37
CA ALA A 451 66.98 23.32 -41.14
C ALA A 451 67.26 22.09 -40.22
N ASN A 452 68.16 21.16 -40.57
CA ASN A 452 68.06 19.75 -40.11
C ASN A 452 68.49 19.42 -38.67
N SER A 453 68.84 20.38 -37.82
CA SER A 453 69.17 20.13 -36.39
C SER A 453 68.05 20.54 -35.43
N VAL A 454 67.53 21.77 -35.57
CA VAL A 454 66.37 22.25 -34.80
C VAL A 454 65.12 21.42 -35.13
N GLY A 455 64.99 20.98 -36.37
CA GLY A 455 63.85 20.16 -36.84
C GLY A 455 63.60 18.92 -35.98
N TYR A 456 64.63 18.13 -35.63
CA TYR A 456 64.44 16.82 -34.99
C TYR A 456 63.79 16.91 -33.61
N ASN A 457 64.24 17.85 -32.77
CA ASN A 457 63.65 18.08 -31.44
C ASN A 457 62.25 18.73 -31.52
N ASN A 458 61.98 19.53 -32.55
CA ASN A 458 60.67 20.13 -32.76
C ASN A 458 59.65 19.08 -33.27
N ILE A 459 60.09 18.19 -34.17
CA ILE A 459 59.34 17.02 -34.64
C ILE A 459 59.00 16.10 -33.47
N LEU A 460 59.92 15.83 -32.55
CA LEU A 460 59.63 14.96 -31.40
C LEU A 460 58.51 15.53 -30.50
N LYS A 461 58.54 16.84 -30.20
CA LYS A 461 57.45 17.51 -29.47
C LYS A 461 56.14 17.56 -30.25
N GLN A 462 56.19 17.70 -31.57
CA GLN A 462 55.00 17.60 -32.43
C GLN A 462 54.44 16.18 -32.46
N LEU A 463 55.28 15.14 -32.42
CA LEU A 463 54.86 13.74 -32.35
C LEU A 463 54.16 13.42 -31.02
N ASP A 464 54.70 13.86 -29.89
CA ASP A 464 54.02 13.68 -28.59
C ASP A 464 52.70 14.45 -28.51
N GLY A 465 52.65 15.69 -29.01
CA GLY A 465 51.41 16.46 -29.13
C GLY A 465 50.36 15.75 -30.00
N LYS A 466 50.77 15.26 -31.18
CA LYS A 466 49.92 14.47 -32.08
C LYS A 466 49.51 13.13 -31.47
N LYS A 467 50.31 12.54 -30.59
CA LYS A 467 50.00 11.28 -29.90
C LYS A 467 48.92 11.45 -28.83
N ILE A 468 48.91 12.58 -28.14
CA ILE A 468 47.80 12.97 -27.25
C ILE A 468 46.53 13.21 -28.07
N GLU A 469 46.62 14.03 -29.13
CA GLU A 469 45.50 14.35 -30.04
C GLU A 469 44.90 13.09 -30.69
N ILE A 470 45.72 12.09 -31.05
CA ILE A 470 45.27 10.78 -31.54
C ILE A 470 44.52 10.01 -30.45
N ASN A 471 44.95 10.07 -29.19
CA ASN A 471 44.31 9.36 -28.08
C ASN A 471 42.94 10.00 -27.73
N ASP A 472 42.86 11.34 -27.73
CA ASP A 472 41.61 12.08 -27.56
C ASP A 472 40.62 11.78 -28.70
N LEU A 473 41.11 11.75 -29.95
CA LEU A 473 40.32 11.33 -31.11
C LEU A 473 39.86 9.87 -31.02
N GLN A 474 40.69 8.96 -30.50
CA GLN A 474 40.29 7.56 -30.25
C GLN A 474 39.18 7.47 -29.19
N GLN A 475 39.23 8.27 -28.13
CA GLN A 475 38.17 8.33 -27.12
C GLN A 475 36.86 8.89 -27.70
N VAL A 476 36.92 9.94 -28.52
CA VAL A 476 35.74 10.50 -29.22
C VAL A 476 35.16 9.49 -30.22
N ILE A 477 35.99 8.80 -31.00
CA ILE A 477 35.55 7.73 -31.92
C ILE A 477 34.86 6.60 -31.16
N GLU A 478 35.35 6.24 -29.97
CA GLU A 478 34.77 5.19 -29.15
C GLU A 478 33.46 5.61 -28.46
N GLN A 479 33.30 6.88 -28.10
CA GLN A 479 31.99 7.44 -27.70
C GLN A 479 30.99 7.40 -28.88
N LEU A 480 31.38 7.90 -30.05
CA LEU A 480 30.52 7.93 -31.25
C LEU A 480 30.12 6.52 -31.72
N ARG A 481 30.96 5.50 -31.49
CA ARG A 481 30.60 4.09 -31.71
C ARG A 481 29.46 3.65 -30.80
N ARG A 482 29.55 3.94 -29.50
CA ARG A 482 28.52 3.57 -28.51
C ARG A 482 27.19 4.26 -28.79
N GLU A 483 27.23 5.56 -29.12
CA GLU A 483 26.03 6.31 -29.54
C GLU A 483 25.41 5.72 -30.81
N ARG A 484 26.23 5.45 -31.84
CA ARG A 484 25.76 4.81 -33.08
C ARG A 484 25.19 3.41 -32.87
N ASP A 485 25.80 2.59 -32.02
CA ASP A 485 25.32 1.24 -31.74
C ASP A 485 24.07 1.24 -30.83
N PHE A 486 23.93 2.22 -29.94
CA PHE A 486 22.68 2.51 -29.21
C PHE A 486 21.55 2.87 -30.18
N TYR A 487 21.74 3.89 -31.04
CA TYR A 487 20.72 4.29 -32.02
C TYR A 487 20.38 3.18 -33.03
N LYS A 488 21.35 2.35 -33.41
CA LYS A 488 21.14 1.16 -34.24
C LYS A 488 20.27 0.10 -33.54
N ASN A 489 20.45 -0.09 -32.23
CA ASN A 489 19.65 -1.03 -31.44
C ASN A 489 18.22 -0.49 -31.23
N GLU A 490 18.06 0.80 -30.95
CA GLU A 490 16.74 1.44 -30.86
C GLU A 490 15.98 1.46 -32.19
N TYR A 491 16.65 1.73 -33.31
CA TYR A 491 16.07 1.58 -34.64
C TYR A 491 15.56 0.14 -34.86
N LYS A 492 16.31 -0.87 -34.39
CA LYS A 492 15.88 -2.27 -34.48
C LYS A 492 14.67 -2.55 -33.58
N ASN A 493 14.67 -2.10 -32.32
CA ASN A 493 13.54 -2.23 -31.41
C ASN A 493 12.25 -1.60 -31.98
N ILE A 494 12.35 -0.39 -32.54
CA ILE A 494 11.25 0.32 -33.19
C ILE A 494 10.75 -0.45 -34.40
N LYS A 495 11.65 -0.96 -35.26
CA LYS A 495 11.29 -1.76 -36.43
C LYS A 495 10.62 -3.08 -36.07
N ASP A 496 11.14 -3.80 -35.07
CA ASP A 496 10.61 -5.08 -34.63
C ASP A 496 9.26 -4.93 -33.90
N ASN A 497 8.99 -3.79 -33.27
CA ASN A 497 7.65 -3.44 -32.77
C ASN A 497 6.70 -3.05 -33.91
N TYR A 498 7.13 -2.22 -34.86
CA TYR A 498 6.31 -1.80 -36.00
C TYR A 498 5.82 -3.00 -36.84
N ASN A 499 6.67 -3.99 -37.05
CA ASN A 499 6.29 -5.25 -37.72
C ASN A 499 5.19 -6.01 -36.95
N LYS A 500 5.26 -6.09 -35.61
CA LYS A 500 4.23 -6.74 -34.78
C LYS A 500 2.92 -5.98 -34.78
N THR A 501 2.96 -4.65 -34.84
CA THR A 501 1.76 -3.82 -35.03
C THR A 501 1.10 -4.16 -36.37
N ILE A 502 1.86 -4.20 -37.47
CA ILE A 502 1.32 -4.58 -38.80
C ILE A 502 0.71 -5.99 -38.80
N GLU A 503 1.36 -6.99 -38.19
CA GLU A 503 0.77 -8.35 -38.11
C GLU A 503 -0.56 -8.36 -37.36
N ARG A 504 -0.67 -7.58 -36.28
CA ARG A 504 -1.90 -7.47 -35.48
C ARG A 504 -3.01 -6.72 -36.21
N ASP A 505 -2.69 -5.55 -36.77
CA ASP A 505 -3.62 -4.73 -37.56
C ASP A 505 -4.14 -5.53 -38.77
N HIS A 506 -3.30 -6.37 -39.38
CA HIS A 506 -3.68 -7.27 -40.46
C HIS A 506 -4.67 -8.36 -40.01
N ILE A 507 -4.50 -8.95 -38.82
CA ILE A 507 -5.45 -9.92 -38.24
C ILE A 507 -6.82 -9.27 -37.97
N ASP A 508 -6.82 -8.05 -37.42
CA ASP A 508 -8.06 -7.32 -37.14
C ASP A 508 -8.75 -6.86 -38.45
N LEU A 509 -7.98 -6.43 -39.45
CA LEU A 509 -8.47 -6.17 -40.82
C LEU A 509 -9.09 -7.41 -41.49
N TRP A 510 -8.44 -8.58 -41.41
CA TRP A 510 -9.00 -9.83 -41.95
C TRP A 510 -10.29 -10.25 -41.24
N SER A 511 -10.37 -10.02 -39.93
CA SER A 511 -11.59 -10.23 -39.14
C SER A 511 -12.72 -9.31 -39.61
N ARG A 512 -12.44 -8.02 -39.81
CA ARG A 512 -13.42 -7.05 -40.32
C ARG A 512 -13.83 -7.32 -41.78
N ILE A 513 -12.91 -7.75 -42.64
CA ILE A 513 -13.21 -8.17 -44.02
C ILE A 513 -14.13 -9.40 -44.03
N ARG A 514 -13.94 -10.34 -43.09
CA ARG A 514 -14.83 -11.50 -42.95
C ARG A 514 -16.23 -11.09 -42.51
N GLU A 515 -16.34 -10.21 -41.52
CA GLU A 515 -17.61 -9.67 -41.04
C GLU A 515 -18.38 -8.92 -42.16
N LEU A 516 -17.69 -8.05 -42.90
CA LEU A 516 -18.27 -7.31 -44.03
C LEU A 516 -18.72 -8.24 -45.17
N LYS A 517 -18.04 -9.38 -45.39
CA LYS A 517 -18.49 -10.40 -46.35
C LYS A 517 -19.75 -11.14 -45.90
N CYS A 518 -19.91 -11.41 -44.59
CA CYS A 518 -21.17 -11.93 -44.06
C CYS A 518 -22.32 -10.93 -44.27
N GLN A 519 -22.10 -9.66 -43.90
CA GLN A 519 -23.09 -8.60 -44.10
C GLN A 519 -23.45 -8.39 -45.58
N LEU A 520 -22.48 -8.51 -46.50
CA LEU A 520 -22.76 -8.46 -47.94
C LEU A 520 -23.70 -9.59 -48.36
N SER A 521 -23.39 -10.83 -47.98
CA SER A 521 -24.21 -12.00 -48.31
C SER A 521 -25.62 -11.92 -47.72
N GLU A 522 -25.77 -11.39 -46.49
CA GLU A 522 -27.09 -11.08 -45.90
C GLU A 522 -27.90 -10.08 -46.73
N LYS A 523 -27.26 -9.07 -47.34
CA LYS A 523 -27.94 -8.12 -48.24
C LYS A 523 -28.21 -8.70 -49.62
N GLU A 524 -27.34 -9.55 -50.15
CA GLU A 524 -27.58 -10.28 -51.40
C GLU A 524 -28.79 -11.21 -51.27
N ASN A 525 -28.88 -11.99 -50.19
CA ASN A 525 -30.04 -12.84 -49.88
C ASN A 525 -31.34 -12.02 -49.75
N ALA A 526 -31.30 -10.90 -49.03
CA ALA A 526 -32.48 -10.02 -48.88
C ALA A 526 -32.91 -9.35 -50.20
N LEU A 527 -31.98 -9.07 -51.12
CA LEU A 527 -32.29 -8.59 -52.46
C LEU A 527 -32.95 -9.68 -53.31
N ASP A 528 -32.50 -10.93 -53.22
CA ASP A 528 -33.14 -12.07 -53.90
C ASP A 528 -34.55 -12.37 -53.40
N GLU A 529 -34.82 -12.15 -52.10
CA GLU A 529 -36.17 -12.24 -51.52
C GLU A 529 -37.08 -11.10 -52.02
N LEU A 530 -36.65 -9.85 -51.93
CA LEU A 530 -37.39 -8.70 -52.50
C LEU A 530 -37.61 -8.85 -54.02
N GLN A 531 -36.66 -9.46 -54.74
CA GLN A 531 -36.78 -9.75 -56.18
C GLN A 531 -37.67 -10.97 -56.48
N ARG A 532 -38.03 -11.78 -55.47
CA ARG A 532 -39.06 -12.82 -55.52
C ARG A 532 -40.44 -12.21 -55.28
N GLU A 533 -40.61 -11.46 -54.20
CA GLU A 533 -41.86 -10.72 -53.89
C GLU A 533 -42.28 -9.81 -55.05
N LYS A 534 -41.32 -9.09 -55.66
CA LYS A 534 -41.56 -8.24 -56.83
C LYS A 534 -42.11 -9.01 -58.04
N LYS A 535 -41.73 -10.28 -58.23
CA LYS A 535 -42.28 -11.13 -59.31
C LYS A 535 -43.70 -11.58 -58.95
N GLU A 536 -43.94 -11.96 -57.70
CA GLU A 536 -45.25 -12.39 -57.22
C GLU A 536 -46.28 -11.25 -57.31
N LEU A 537 -45.93 -10.04 -56.86
CA LEU A 537 -46.73 -8.82 -57.02
C LEU A 537 -46.93 -8.43 -58.49
N TYR A 538 -45.97 -8.71 -59.38
CA TYR A 538 -46.15 -8.49 -60.82
C TYR A 538 -47.15 -9.49 -61.41
N CYS A 539 -47.09 -10.77 -61.01
CA CYS A 539 -48.08 -11.79 -61.40
C CYS A 539 -49.48 -11.42 -60.89
N GLU A 540 -49.62 -11.01 -59.62
CA GLU A 540 -50.89 -10.54 -59.06
C GLU A 540 -51.43 -9.31 -59.83
N LYS A 541 -50.57 -8.32 -60.11
CA LYS A 541 -50.92 -7.19 -60.97
C LYS A 541 -51.45 -7.64 -62.32
N THR A 542 -50.78 -8.57 -63.00
CA THR A 542 -51.27 -9.07 -64.31
C THR A 542 -52.61 -9.79 -64.19
N ASN A 543 -52.85 -10.55 -63.13
CA ASN A 543 -54.15 -11.19 -62.87
C ASN A 543 -55.26 -10.15 -62.64
N LEU A 544 -54.97 -9.07 -61.89
CA LEU A 544 -55.92 -7.97 -61.68
C LEU A 544 -56.17 -7.17 -62.95
N GLU A 545 -55.14 -6.90 -63.76
CA GLU A 545 -55.28 -6.27 -65.08
C GLU A 545 -56.12 -7.14 -66.03
N THR A 546 -55.92 -8.46 -66.05
CA THR A 546 -56.75 -9.39 -66.83
C THR A 546 -58.22 -9.40 -66.36
N ARG A 547 -58.48 -9.45 -65.05
CA ARG A 547 -59.85 -9.37 -64.48
C ARG A 547 -60.53 -8.02 -64.79
N LEU A 548 -59.76 -6.94 -64.85
CA LEU A 548 -60.25 -5.62 -65.22
C LEU A 548 -60.44 -5.46 -66.74
N GLN A 549 -59.69 -6.23 -67.55
CA GLN A 549 -59.87 -6.34 -69.00
C GLN A 549 -61.15 -7.13 -69.35
N THR A 550 -61.47 -8.23 -68.64
CA THR A 550 -62.73 -8.96 -68.84
C THR A 550 -63.94 -8.11 -68.44
N TYR A 551 -63.89 -7.43 -67.29
CA TYR A 551 -64.93 -6.48 -66.87
C TYR A 551 -65.15 -5.35 -67.89
N LYS A 552 -64.09 -4.91 -68.61
CA LYS A 552 -64.21 -3.92 -69.70
C LYS A 552 -64.73 -4.49 -71.01
N ALA A 553 -64.56 -5.79 -71.26
CA ALA A 553 -65.08 -6.47 -72.44
C ALA A 553 -66.60 -6.69 -72.33
N GLU A 554 -67.08 -7.05 -71.13
CA GLU A 554 -68.50 -7.26 -70.82
C GLU A 554 -69.38 -6.00 -71.00
N TYR A 555 -68.76 -4.81 -71.07
CA TYR A 555 -69.44 -3.51 -71.20
C TYR A 555 -69.23 -2.80 -72.56
N LYS A 556 -68.78 -3.49 -73.62
CA LYS A 556 -68.55 -2.86 -74.95
C LYS A 556 -69.33 -3.46 -76.12
N THR A 557 -70.54 -2.95 -76.33
CA THR A 557 -71.29 -3.07 -77.60
C THR A 557 -70.77 -2.03 -78.63
N PRO A 558 -70.71 -2.31 -79.95
CA PRO A 558 -69.93 -1.49 -80.89
C PRO A 558 -70.65 -0.25 -81.45
N TYR A 559 -69.86 0.77 -81.83
CA TYR A 559 -70.29 1.82 -82.78
C TYR A 559 -69.18 2.13 -83.82
N ARG A 560 -69.53 2.81 -84.92
CA ARG A 560 -68.87 2.64 -86.24
C ARG A 560 -68.65 3.95 -87.01
N SER A 561 -67.45 4.15 -87.55
CA SER A 561 -67.15 5.13 -88.63
C SER A 561 -65.74 4.87 -89.21
N CYS A 562 -65.30 5.58 -90.25
CA CYS A 562 -65.74 5.47 -91.65
C CYS A 562 -64.54 5.83 -92.58
N ASN A 563 -64.47 5.30 -93.80
CA ASN A 563 -63.30 5.42 -94.68
C ASN A 563 -63.59 6.20 -95.99
N VAL A 564 -62.50 6.55 -96.69
CA VAL A 564 -62.39 7.02 -98.09
C VAL A 564 -62.60 8.53 -98.33
N CYS A 565 -61.51 9.29 -98.23
CA CYS A 565 -61.30 10.57 -98.92
C CYS A 565 -59.85 10.69 -99.44
N LYS A 566 -59.56 10.07 -100.59
CA LYS A 566 -58.41 10.41 -101.46
C LYS A 566 -58.88 10.37 -102.91
N ARG A 567 -58.61 11.44 -103.66
CA ARG A 567 -58.65 11.49 -105.13
C ARG A 567 -57.60 12.49 -105.60
N ASP A 568 -56.58 12.00 -106.29
CA ASP A 568 -55.74 12.85 -107.12
C ASP A 568 -56.51 13.21 -108.40
N ALA A 569 -56.38 14.45 -108.86
CA ALA A 569 -57.03 14.95 -110.05
C ALA A 569 -56.04 15.76 -110.90
N VAL A 570 -55.87 15.36 -112.16
CA VAL A 570 -54.96 16.00 -113.12
C VAL A 570 -55.57 17.33 -113.59
N CYS A 571 -54.73 18.36 -113.72
CA CYS A 571 -55.05 19.54 -114.52
C CYS A 571 -53.87 19.86 -115.45
N ASN A 572 -54.16 20.16 -116.72
CA ASN A 572 -53.15 20.33 -117.77
C ASN A 572 -53.64 21.40 -118.75
N CYS A 573 -53.17 22.64 -118.60
CA CYS A 573 -53.56 23.78 -119.42
C CYS A 573 -52.38 24.73 -119.67
N SER A 574 -52.14 25.07 -120.93
CA SER A 574 -51.31 26.20 -121.38
C SER A 574 -52.07 26.94 -122.48
N PRO A 575 -52.00 28.28 -122.52
CA PRO A 575 -52.16 29.02 -123.77
C PRO A 575 -50.93 29.88 -124.09
N VAL A 576 -50.66 30.04 -125.39
CA VAL A 576 -49.52 30.77 -125.94
C VAL A 576 -49.77 32.28 -125.97
N MET A 577 -48.79 33.07 -125.51
CA MET A 577 -48.70 34.52 -125.75
C MET A 577 -48.00 34.82 -127.08
N LYS A 578 -48.43 35.90 -127.77
CA LYS A 578 -47.71 36.51 -128.90
C LYS A 578 -47.56 38.02 -128.64
N ASP A 579 -46.32 38.50 -128.43
CA ASP A 579 -45.84 39.85 -128.79
C ASP A 579 -44.35 40.05 -128.39
N ILE A 580 -43.51 39.17 -128.93
CA ILE A 580 -42.12 38.87 -128.50
C ILE A 580 -41.26 40.11 -128.22
N GLY A 581 -41.41 41.19 -129.00
CA GLY A 581 -40.61 42.41 -128.85
C GLY A 581 -40.84 43.14 -127.53
N LYS A 582 -42.10 43.29 -127.08
CA LYS A 582 -42.41 43.95 -125.80
C LYS A 582 -42.36 43.00 -124.61
N THR A 583 -42.55 41.70 -124.83
CA THR A 583 -42.44 40.72 -123.74
C THR A 583 -41.00 40.59 -123.25
N LYS A 584 -39.99 40.70 -124.14
CA LYS A 584 -38.58 40.50 -123.76
C LYS A 584 -38.10 41.49 -122.70
N ASP A 585 -38.25 42.80 -122.91
CA ASP A 585 -37.85 43.83 -121.94
C ASP A 585 -38.60 43.72 -120.61
N ILE A 586 -39.85 43.22 -120.64
CA ILE A 586 -40.67 42.99 -119.44
C ILE A 586 -40.17 41.75 -118.70
N ILE A 587 -39.83 40.68 -119.41
CA ILE A 587 -39.22 39.47 -118.84
C ILE A 587 -37.87 39.84 -118.21
N GLU A 588 -36.96 40.51 -118.91
CA GLU A 588 -35.63 40.84 -118.37
C GLU A 588 -35.70 41.73 -117.10
N ARG A 589 -36.68 42.64 -117.00
CA ARG A 589 -36.98 43.36 -115.75
C ARG A 589 -37.52 42.45 -114.65
N LEU A 590 -38.52 41.62 -114.94
CA LEU A 590 -39.10 40.68 -113.98
C LEU A 590 -38.09 39.61 -113.51
N GLU A 591 -37.13 39.23 -114.35
CA GLU A 591 -36.02 38.34 -114.00
C GLU A 591 -35.02 39.03 -113.08
N HIS A 592 -34.69 40.30 -113.34
CA HIS A 592 -33.84 41.09 -112.43
C HIS A 592 -34.52 41.34 -111.07
N GLU A 593 -35.81 41.70 -111.06
CA GLU A 593 -36.61 41.85 -109.84
C GLU A 593 -36.72 40.53 -109.05
N ARG A 594 -36.95 39.40 -109.76
CA ARG A 594 -36.93 38.04 -109.19
C ARG A 594 -35.58 37.70 -108.56
N ASP A 595 -34.48 38.02 -109.21
CA ASP A 595 -33.14 37.63 -108.76
C ASP A 595 -32.61 38.53 -107.64
N ILE A 596 -33.04 39.80 -107.58
CA ILE A 596 -32.92 40.64 -106.38
C ILE A 596 -33.74 40.03 -105.23
N ALA A 597 -35.01 39.71 -105.46
CA ALA A 597 -35.89 39.14 -104.42
C ALA A 597 -35.39 37.76 -103.92
N ARG A 598 -34.69 36.99 -104.77
CA ARG A 598 -33.98 35.76 -104.36
C ARG A 598 -32.80 36.10 -103.45
N ALA A 599 -31.93 37.04 -103.83
CA ALA A 599 -30.82 37.46 -102.98
C ALA A 599 -31.29 38.05 -101.63
N ASP A 600 -32.46 38.69 -101.58
CA ASP A 600 -33.10 39.11 -100.32
C ASP A 600 -33.59 37.92 -99.50
N VAL A 601 -34.26 36.93 -100.13
CA VAL A 601 -34.69 35.70 -99.45
C VAL A 601 -33.50 34.88 -98.92
N ASP A 602 -32.42 34.77 -99.70
CA ASP A 602 -31.21 34.04 -99.30
C ASP A 602 -30.51 34.74 -98.12
N ARG A 603 -30.39 36.07 -98.13
CA ARG A 603 -29.90 36.84 -96.98
C ARG A 603 -30.79 36.67 -95.74
N LEU A 604 -32.11 36.69 -95.89
CA LEU A 604 -33.04 36.43 -94.79
C LEU A 604 -32.98 34.97 -94.27
N ILE A 605 -32.59 34.01 -95.12
CA ILE A 605 -32.30 32.63 -94.72
C ILE A 605 -31.00 32.56 -93.89
N GLU A 606 -29.94 33.23 -94.33
CA GLU A 606 -28.67 33.32 -93.60
C GLU A 606 -28.85 34.01 -92.23
N GLU A 607 -29.55 35.15 -92.18
CA GLU A 607 -29.87 35.85 -90.92
C GLU A 607 -30.71 34.98 -89.98
N ARG A 608 -31.75 34.31 -90.50
CA ARG A 608 -32.58 33.37 -89.74
C ARG A 608 -31.76 32.24 -89.13
N ASP A 609 -30.85 31.64 -89.88
CA ASP A 609 -30.08 30.50 -89.39
C ASP A 609 -28.93 30.93 -88.48
N ALA A 610 -28.33 32.11 -88.69
CA ALA A 610 -27.43 32.74 -87.73
C ALA A 610 -28.14 33.08 -86.40
N LEU A 611 -29.40 33.53 -86.44
CA LEU A 611 -30.21 33.76 -85.24
C LEU A 611 -30.60 32.45 -84.54
N ARG A 612 -30.91 31.39 -85.29
CA ARG A 612 -31.17 30.05 -84.75
C ARG A 612 -29.96 29.45 -84.05
N GLU A 613 -28.78 29.53 -84.65
CA GLU A 613 -27.55 29.03 -84.02
C GLU A 613 -27.15 29.86 -82.79
N ARG A 614 -27.31 31.20 -82.82
CA ARG A 614 -27.16 32.03 -81.61
C ARG A 614 -28.13 31.62 -80.49
N LEU A 615 -29.41 31.38 -80.82
CA LEU A 615 -30.42 30.94 -79.86
C LEU A 615 -30.11 29.54 -79.29
N LYS A 616 -29.62 28.62 -80.14
CA LYS A 616 -29.16 27.29 -79.76
C LYS A 616 -27.95 27.35 -78.82
N MET A 617 -26.92 28.10 -79.16
CA MET A 617 -25.77 28.34 -78.27
C MET A 617 -26.18 28.95 -76.93
N ALA A 618 -27.12 29.90 -76.92
CA ALA A 618 -27.65 30.49 -75.69
C ALA A 618 -28.44 29.48 -74.84
N ALA A 619 -29.23 28.60 -75.46
CA ALA A 619 -29.96 27.54 -74.76
C ALA A 619 -29.02 26.43 -74.23
N GLU A 620 -28.00 26.05 -74.99
CA GLU A 620 -26.95 25.11 -74.57
C GLU A 620 -26.15 25.69 -73.39
N ALA A 621 -25.75 26.97 -73.46
CA ALA A 621 -25.11 27.68 -72.35
C ALA A 621 -26.01 27.71 -71.09
N HIS A 622 -27.27 28.12 -71.22
CA HIS A 622 -28.22 28.17 -70.11
C HIS A 622 -28.46 26.79 -69.48
N THR A 623 -28.63 25.73 -70.28
CA THR A 623 -28.80 24.36 -69.75
C THR A 623 -27.53 23.82 -69.11
N SER A 624 -26.34 24.21 -69.57
CA SER A 624 -25.06 23.86 -68.93
C SER A 624 -24.91 24.53 -67.56
N GLU A 625 -25.24 25.82 -67.45
CA GLU A 625 -25.20 26.55 -66.17
C GLU A 625 -26.28 26.06 -65.21
N GLN A 626 -27.49 25.78 -65.70
CA GLN A 626 -28.55 25.19 -64.87
C GLN A 626 -28.20 23.78 -64.37
N ARG A 627 -27.36 23.02 -65.10
CA ARG A 627 -26.80 21.75 -64.62
C ARG A 627 -25.76 22.00 -63.53
N ARG A 628 -24.77 22.87 -63.78
CA ARG A 628 -23.72 23.24 -62.82
C ARG A 628 -24.29 23.75 -61.50
N LEU A 629 -25.32 24.59 -61.54
CA LEU A 629 -25.99 25.10 -60.35
C LEU A 629 -26.73 24.00 -59.56
N LYS A 630 -27.32 23.00 -60.24
CA LYS A 630 -27.93 21.83 -59.57
C LYS A 630 -26.88 20.93 -58.93
N GLU A 631 -25.77 20.67 -59.63
CA GLU A 631 -24.63 19.89 -59.12
C GLU A 631 -24.05 20.55 -57.86
N ASN A 632 -23.72 21.85 -57.93
CA ASN A 632 -23.28 22.65 -56.78
C ASN A 632 -24.30 22.61 -55.61
N PHE A 633 -25.61 22.71 -55.91
CA PHE A 633 -26.65 22.63 -54.88
C PHE A 633 -26.67 21.26 -54.18
N THR A 634 -26.54 20.16 -54.93
CA THR A 634 -26.45 18.80 -54.36
C THR A 634 -25.17 18.56 -53.55
N GLU A 635 -24.04 19.18 -53.94
CA GLU A 635 -22.81 19.14 -53.15
C GLU A 635 -23.00 19.88 -51.80
N VAL A 636 -23.57 21.08 -51.83
CA VAL A 636 -23.86 21.86 -50.61
C VAL A 636 -24.88 21.14 -49.72
N GLU A 637 -25.93 20.53 -50.28
CA GLU A 637 -26.87 19.72 -49.50
C GLU A 637 -26.22 18.50 -48.84
N THR A 638 -25.39 17.74 -49.57
CA THR A 638 -24.73 16.55 -48.99
C THR A 638 -23.73 16.94 -47.91
N ARG A 639 -22.97 18.02 -48.13
CA ARG A 639 -22.09 18.60 -47.10
C ARG A 639 -22.85 19.10 -45.87
N LEU A 640 -24.01 19.73 -46.03
CA LEU A 640 -24.85 20.17 -44.91
C LEU A 640 -25.39 18.96 -44.12
N LYS A 641 -25.88 17.91 -44.81
CA LYS A 641 -26.34 16.66 -44.18
C LYS A 641 -25.22 15.97 -43.39
N GLN A 642 -23.99 15.99 -43.90
CA GLN A 642 -22.81 15.45 -43.20
C GLN A 642 -22.46 16.27 -41.94
N ILE A 643 -22.44 17.60 -42.02
CA ILE A 643 -22.17 18.48 -40.86
C ILE A 643 -23.26 18.34 -39.79
N GLU A 644 -24.53 18.19 -40.19
CA GLU A 644 -25.65 17.97 -39.26
C GLU A 644 -25.53 16.61 -38.54
N LYS A 645 -25.03 15.57 -39.22
CA LYS A 645 -24.72 14.25 -38.62
C LYS A 645 -23.55 14.35 -37.63
N GLU A 646 -22.44 14.98 -38.02
CA GLU A 646 -21.28 15.22 -37.14
C GLU A 646 -21.68 16.00 -35.89
N ARG A 647 -22.54 17.02 -36.04
CA ARG A 647 -23.12 17.78 -34.91
C ARG A 647 -23.93 16.90 -33.96
N GLN A 648 -24.73 15.96 -34.47
CA GLN A 648 -25.50 15.03 -33.65
C GLN A 648 -24.59 14.04 -32.89
N GLU A 649 -23.57 13.50 -33.55
CA GLU A 649 -22.56 12.62 -32.94
C GLU A 649 -21.75 13.35 -31.84
N LEU A 650 -21.40 14.62 -32.07
CA LEU A 650 -20.76 15.49 -31.07
C LEU A 650 -21.67 15.81 -29.88
N LEU A 651 -22.98 15.97 -30.08
CA LEU A 651 -23.94 16.17 -28.99
C LEU A 651 -24.14 14.90 -28.16
N LEU A 652 -24.22 13.73 -28.79
CA LEU A 652 -24.31 12.44 -28.10
C LEU A 652 -23.06 12.14 -27.27
N THR A 653 -21.87 12.33 -27.85
CA THR A 653 -20.59 12.14 -27.14
C THR A 653 -20.40 13.19 -26.03
N GLN A 654 -20.86 14.43 -26.21
CA GLN A 654 -20.90 15.42 -25.11
C GLN A 654 -21.84 14.96 -23.98
N GLY A 655 -23.02 14.42 -24.31
CA GLY A 655 -23.98 13.89 -23.34
C GLY A 655 -23.38 12.75 -22.51
N ALA A 656 -22.75 11.78 -23.17
CA ALA A 656 -22.04 10.69 -22.51
C ALA A 656 -20.91 11.21 -21.59
N ARG A 657 -20.05 12.12 -22.07
CA ARG A 657 -18.97 12.72 -21.27
C ARG A 657 -19.50 13.47 -20.05
N ARG A 658 -20.64 14.18 -20.15
CA ARG A 658 -21.28 14.83 -18.98
C ARG A 658 -21.79 13.81 -17.96
N ALA A 659 -22.35 12.68 -18.40
CA ALA A 659 -22.78 11.61 -17.49
C ALA A 659 -21.58 10.97 -16.77
N THR A 660 -20.47 10.75 -17.47
CA THR A 660 -19.21 10.26 -16.86
C THR A 660 -18.65 11.27 -15.84
N ILE A 661 -18.60 12.56 -16.18
CA ILE A 661 -18.15 13.62 -15.25
C ILE A 661 -19.01 13.61 -13.99
N LYS A 662 -20.34 13.61 -14.12
CA LYS A 662 -21.23 13.56 -12.94
C LYS A 662 -20.98 12.31 -12.08
N GLY A 663 -20.83 11.13 -12.69
CA GLY A 663 -20.53 9.90 -11.96
C GLY A 663 -19.20 9.96 -11.18
N LEU A 664 -18.21 10.71 -11.68
CA LEU A 664 -16.95 10.98 -10.96
C LEU A 664 -17.12 12.05 -9.87
N GLU A 665 -17.96 13.07 -10.09
CA GLU A 665 -18.31 14.08 -9.07
C GLU A 665 -19.05 13.44 -7.88
N ASP A 666 -20.02 12.56 -8.15
CA ASP A 666 -20.75 11.79 -7.14
C ASP A 666 -19.77 10.88 -6.34
N GLN A 667 -18.88 10.14 -7.01
CA GLN A 667 -17.84 9.32 -6.35
C GLN A 667 -16.85 10.15 -5.51
N LEU A 668 -16.44 11.33 -5.99
CA LEU A 668 -15.58 12.24 -5.22
C LEU A 668 -16.30 12.79 -3.97
N GLN A 669 -17.62 12.92 -4.02
CA GLN A 669 -18.42 13.35 -2.87
C GLN A 669 -18.54 12.24 -1.82
N ASP A 670 -18.77 10.98 -2.24
CA ASP A 670 -18.77 9.82 -1.34
C ASP A 670 -17.41 9.66 -0.63
N LEU A 671 -16.30 9.72 -1.38
CA LEU A 671 -14.94 9.61 -0.82
C LEU A 671 -14.61 10.74 0.17
N ARG A 672 -15.15 11.96 -0.04
CA ARG A 672 -15.01 13.07 0.94
C ARG A 672 -15.78 12.79 2.22
N GLU A 673 -16.94 12.18 2.14
CA GLU A 673 -17.77 11.82 3.30
C GLU A 673 -17.17 10.62 4.07
N GLU A 674 -16.63 9.60 3.39
CA GLU A 674 -15.83 8.54 4.03
C GLU A 674 -14.58 9.12 4.73
N LEU A 675 -13.87 10.05 4.09
CA LEU A 675 -12.74 10.76 4.70
C LEU A 675 -13.16 11.64 5.90
N ARG A 676 -14.39 12.15 5.91
CA ARG A 676 -14.93 12.91 7.06
C ARG A 676 -15.24 11.98 8.24
N ARG A 677 -15.85 10.82 7.99
CA ARG A 677 -16.18 9.80 9.00
C ARG A 677 -14.93 9.22 9.65
N THR A 678 -13.98 8.75 8.85
CA THR A 678 -12.69 8.20 9.35
C THR A 678 -11.88 9.22 10.16
N LYS A 679 -11.92 10.52 9.81
CA LYS A 679 -11.34 11.59 10.65
C LYS A 679 -12.07 11.80 11.98
N GLN A 680 -13.39 11.65 12.00
CA GLN A 680 -14.20 11.73 13.21
C GLN A 680 -13.93 10.52 14.13
N GLU A 681 -13.81 9.32 13.57
CA GLU A 681 -13.43 8.08 14.26
C GLU A 681 -12.01 8.14 14.82
N LEU A 682 -11.04 8.68 14.07
CA LEU A 682 -9.68 8.93 14.59
C LEU A 682 -9.70 9.93 15.76
N GLY A 683 -10.63 10.89 15.76
CA GLY A 683 -10.84 11.83 16.87
C GLY A 683 -11.39 11.15 18.14
N THR A 684 -12.36 10.24 18.01
CA THR A 684 -12.89 9.48 19.16
C THR A 684 -11.85 8.48 19.69
N GLN A 685 -11.18 7.74 18.81
CA GLN A 685 -10.08 6.82 19.18
C GLN A 685 -8.94 7.54 19.92
N ARG A 686 -8.53 8.72 19.45
CA ARG A 686 -7.52 9.54 20.15
C ARG A 686 -7.99 10.01 21.53
N THR A 687 -9.28 10.27 21.69
CA THR A 687 -9.89 10.65 22.99
C THR A 687 -9.91 9.46 23.94
N GLN A 688 -10.30 8.28 23.46
CA GLN A 688 -10.27 7.02 24.21
C GLN A 688 -8.84 6.65 24.65
N TYR A 689 -7.84 6.84 23.79
CA TYR A 689 -6.43 6.65 24.14
C TYR A 689 -5.99 7.56 25.30
N PHE A 690 -6.38 8.84 25.30
CA PHE A 690 -6.07 9.74 26.41
C PHE A 690 -6.80 9.36 27.71
N GLN A 691 -8.01 8.82 27.63
CA GLN A 691 -8.74 8.29 28.79
C GLN A 691 -8.06 7.04 29.38
N LEU A 692 -7.69 6.08 28.52
CA LEU A 692 -6.95 4.88 28.92
C LEU A 692 -5.60 5.23 29.53
N ARG A 693 -4.88 6.22 28.99
CA ARG A 693 -3.63 6.69 29.57
C ARG A 693 -3.82 7.33 30.94
N ALA A 694 -4.85 8.18 31.11
CA ALA A 694 -5.14 8.78 32.42
C ALA A 694 -5.54 7.73 33.47
N LEU A 695 -6.19 6.63 33.06
CA LEU A 695 -6.44 5.48 33.92
C LEU A 695 -5.15 4.72 34.25
N GLN A 696 -4.25 4.53 33.28
CA GLN A 696 -2.93 3.91 33.54
C GLN A 696 -2.11 4.74 34.52
N ASP A 697 -2.01 6.06 34.31
CA ASP A 697 -1.28 6.97 35.19
C ASP A 697 -1.87 6.92 36.65
N GLN A 698 -3.17 6.66 36.80
CA GLN A 698 -3.83 6.44 38.10
C GLN A 698 -3.53 5.06 38.71
N THR A 699 -3.51 3.98 37.91
CA THR A 699 -3.17 2.64 38.42
C THR A 699 -1.70 2.53 38.80
N ASP A 700 -0.80 3.19 38.06
CA ASP A 700 0.64 3.21 38.35
C ASP A 700 0.90 3.98 39.67
N GLN A 701 0.18 5.08 39.92
CA GLN A 701 0.21 5.80 41.20
C GLN A 701 -0.32 4.93 42.36
N ALA A 702 -1.50 4.30 42.20
CA ALA A 702 -2.09 3.47 43.24
C ALA A 702 -1.24 2.23 43.57
N LEU A 703 -0.57 1.66 42.57
CA LEU A 703 0.41 0.58 42.75
C LEU A 703 1.63 1.07 43.55
N GLY A 704 2.15 2.26 43.24
CA GLY A 704 3.22 2.90 44.01
C GLY A 704 2.85 3.12 45.47
N ASP A 705 1.64 3.63 45.74
CA ASP A 705 1.14 3.84 47.10
C ASP A 705 0.96 2.53 47.88
N ALA A 706 0.49 1.46 47.22
CA ALA A 706 0.40 0.13 47.81
C ALA A 706 1.78 -0.48 48.10
N GLN A 707 2.76 -0.31 47.21
CA GLN A 707 4.16 -0.73 47.44
C GLN A 707 4.79 0.03 48.61
N ASN A 708 4.57 1.34 48.71
CA ASN A 708 5.03 2.15 49.84
C ASN A 708 4.45 1.62 51.16
N GLN A 709 3.14 1.35 51.23
CA GLN A 709 2.48 0.77 52.41
C GLN A 709 3.03 -0.61 52.79
N LEU A 710 3.28 -1.48 51.80
CA LEU A 710 3.90 -2.78 52.03
C LEU A 710 5.31 -2.63 52.63
N THR A 711 6.17 -1.79 52.05
CA THR A 711 7.54 -1.58 52.59
C THR A 711 7.53 -0.95 53.98
N GLN A 712 6.56 -0.09 54.30
CA GLN A 712 6.37 0.40 55.67
C GLN A 712 6.00 -0.75 56.62
N SER A 713 5.03 -1.59 56.23
CA SER A 713 4.56 -2.73 57.04
C SER A 713 5.67 -3.76 57.26
N ASP A 714 6.47 -4.07 56.24
CA ASP A 714 7.68 -4.88 56.37
C ASP A 714 8.68 -4.25 57.34
N SER A 715 8.87 -2.92 57.30
CA SER A 715 9.75 -2.22 58.24
C SER A 715 9.24 -2.30 59.69
N GLU A 716 7.93 -2.36 59.90
CA GLU A 716 7.30 -2.46 61.22
C GLU A 716 7.34 -3.89 61.75
N LEU A 717 7.08 -4.87 60.87
CA LEU A 717 7.25 -6.30 61.16
C LEU A 717 8.71 -6.63 61.54
N ASN A 718 9.70 -6.11 60.81
CA ASN A 718 11.12 -6.34 61.15
C ASN A 718 11.48 -5.75 62.54
N LYS A 719 10.99 -4.54 62.88
CA LYS A 719 11.17 -3.96 64.23
C LYS A 719 10.53 -4.84 65.31
N ALA A 720 9.33 -5.37 65.05
CA ALA A 720 8.64 -6.28 65.97
C ALA A 720 9.39 -7.61 66.15
N LEU A 721 9.92 -8.19 65.07
CA LEU A 721 10.74 -9.41 65.11
C LEU A 721 12.05 -9.19 65.88
N ASP A 722 12.74 -8.07 65.68
CA ASP A 722 13.97 -7.76 66.43
C ASP A 722 13.71 -7.44 67.90
N HIS A 723 12.57 -6.82 68.23
CA HIS A 723 12.12 -6.69 69.62
C HIS A 723 11.82 -8.07 70.23
N ASN A 724 11.15 -8.97 69.51
CA ASN A 724 10.83 -10.31 70.02
C ASN A 724 12.11 -11.12 70.31
N LYS A 725 13.11 -11.10 69.41
CA LYS A 725 14.43 -11.71 69.65
C LYS A 725 15.12 -11.14 70.91
N MET A 726 14.96 -9.84 71.18
CA MET A 726 15.49 -9.20 72.39
C MET A 726 14.78 -9.73 73.65
N MET A 727 13.45 -9.90 73.61
CA MET A 727 12.67 -10.46 74.72
C MET A 727 12.98 -11.95 74.94
N GLU A 728 13.13 -12.74 73.88
CA GLU A 728 13.59 -14.14 73.95
C GLU A 728 14.98 -14.25 74.60
N GLY A 729 15.91 -13.34 74.26
CA GLY A 729 17.22 -13.25 74.89
C GLY A 729 17.17 -12.89 76.37
N GLN A 730 16.29 -11.95 76.75
CA GLN A 730 16.05 -11.59 78.16
C GLN A 730 15.42 -12.76 78.95
N GLN A 731 14.45 -13.47 78.37
CA GLN A 731 13.86 -14.67 78.97
C GLN A 731 14.94 -15.73 79.22
N LEU A 732 15.79 -16.03 78.23
CA LEU A 732 16.87 -17.00 78.38
C LEU A 732 17.86 -16.60 79.49
N GLN A 733 18.16 -15.31 79.64
CA GLN A 733 19.00 -14.80 80.72
C GLN A 733 18.35 -14.98 82.10
N LEU A 734 17.06 -14.67 82.23
CA LEU A 734 16.28 -14.86 83.47
C LEU A 734 16.15 -16.35 83.82
N GLU A 735 15.88 -17.22 82.85
CA GLU A 735 15.84 -18.67 83.06
C GLU A 735 17.18 -19.23 83.57
N ASN A 736 18.31 -18.66 83.13
CA ASN A 736 19.62 -19.09 83.60
C ASN A 736 19.88 -18.59 85.03
N GLN A 737 19.50 -17.35 85.38
CA GLN A 737 19.53 -16.87 86.77
C GLN A 737 18.64 -17.72 87.70
N VAL A 738 17.46 -18.15 87.23
CA VAL A 738 16.60 -19.06 87.99
C VAL A 738 17.26 -20.43 88.20
N LYS A 739 17.98 -20.98 87.20
CA LYS A 739 18.75 -22.23 87.34
C LYS A 739 19.91 -22.07 88.34
N GLU A 740 20.64 -20.95 88.29
CA GLU A 740 21.73 -20.63 89.22
C GLU A 740 21.23 -20.52 90.67
N LEU A 741 20.17 -19.72 90.90
CA LEU A 741 19.53 -19.58 92.22
C LEU A 741 18.94 -20.90 92.73
N GLN A 742 18.35 -21.72 91.84
CA GLN A 742 17.84 -23.04 92.21
C GLN A 742 18.97 -24.00 92.60
N GLN A 743 20.14 -23.91 91.97
CA GLN A 743 21.33 -24.66 92.35
C GLN A 743 21.89 -24.18 93.69
N GLU A 744 21.93 -22.87 93.95
CA GLU A 744 22.33 -22.29 95.24
C GLU A 744 21.38 -22.73 96.38
N ILE A 745 20.07 -22.68 96.16
CA ILE A 745 19.06 -23.20 97.11
C ILE A 745 19.29 -24.68 97.41
N ASN A 746 19.64 -25.49 96.40
CA ASN A 746 19.92 -26.91 96.59
C ASN A 746 21.22 -27.14 97.38
N ASN A 747 22.26 -26.35 97.13
CA ASN A 747 23.51 -26.38 97.90
C ASN A 747 23.27 -25.97 99.37
N LEU A 748 22.50 -24.91 99.61
CA LEU A 748 22.14 -24.46 100.96
C LEU A 748 21.31 -25.50 101.72
N LYS A 749 20.36 -26.17 101.06
CA LYS A 749 19.62 -27.30 101.63
C LYS A 749 20.55 -28.47 102.01
N ALA A 750 21.51 -28.82 101.15
CA ALA A 750 22.50 -29.87 101.44
C ALA A 750 23.45 -29.51 102.60
N ASN A 751 23.85 -28.23 102.70
CA ASN A 751 24.65 -27.75 103.83
C ASN A 751 23.83 -27.75 105.13
N MET A 752 22.55 -27.39 105.07
CA MET A 752 21.68 -27.41 106.25
C MET A 752 21.44 -28.83 106.77
N THR A 753 21.18 -29.80 105.89
CA THR A 753 21.06 -31.20 106.33
C THR A 753 22.39 -31.74 106.88
N GLN A 754 23.55 -31.36 106.34
CA GLN A 754 24.84 -31.71 106.94
C GLN A 754 25.02 -31.12 108.35
N LEU A 755 24.59 -29.88 108.56
CA LEU A 755 24.62 -29.24 109.89
C LEU A 755 23.66 -29.92 110.87
N ASP A 756 22.47 -30.34 110.44
CA ASP A 756 21.54 -31.12 111.28
C ASP A 756 22.14 -32.47 111.68
N HIS A 757 22.72 -33.23 110.74
CA HIS A 757 23.42 -34.48 111.06
C HIS A 757 24.59 -34.27 112.04
N GLY A 758 25.35 -33.17 111.88
CA GLY A 758 26.45 -32.81 112.79
C GLY A 758 25.96 -32.39 114.19
N LYS A 759 24.85 -31.67 114.26
CA LYS A 759 24.16 -31.30 115.50
C LYS A 759 23.65 -32.55 116.24
N ASP A 760 23.03 -33.48 115.53
CA ASP A 760 22.46 -34.68 116.13
C ASP A 760 23.57 -35.64 116.62
N GLN A 761 24.69 -35.73 115.90
CA GLN A 761 25.90 -36.40 116.41
C GLN A 761 26.46 -35.74 117.68
N LEU A 762 26.50 -34.41 117.75
CA LEU A 762 26.95 -33.69 118.94
C LEU A 762 25.96 -33.85 120.12
N LEU A 763 24.67 -33.97 119.87
CA LEU A 763 23.65 -34.28 120.88
C LEU A 763 23.86 -35.69 121.44
N MET A 764 24.02 -36.71 120.57
CA MET A 764 24.34 -38.08 121.04
C MET A 764 25.59 -38.13 121.93
N VAL A 765 26.68 -37.45 121.53
CA VAL A 765 27.92 -37.38 122.31
C VAL A 765 27.75 -36.56 123.60
N LEU A 766 26.81 -35.61 123.65
CA LEU A 766 26.47 -34.88 124.88
C LEU A 766 25.65 -35.76 125.84
N ASP A 767 24.68 -36.53 125.32
CA ASP A 767 23.87 -37.45 126.11
C ASP A 767 24.73 -38.59 126.70
N GLU A 768 25.59 -39.22 125.89
CA GLU A 768 26.57 -40.21 126.35
C GLU A 768 27.45 -39.67 127.50
N LYS A 769 27.92 -38.43 127.38
CA LYS A 769 28.72 -37.77 128.43
C LYS A 769 27.89 -37.42 129.67
N THR A 770 26.63 -37.04 129.48
CA THR A 770 25.71 -36.71 130.58
C THR A 770 25.35 -37.96 131.38
N GLU A 771 25.09 -39.08 130.72
CA GLU A 771 24.95 -40.38 131.38
C GLU A 771 26.25 -40.78 132.10
N ARG A 772 27.41 -40.60 131.46
CA ARG A 772 28.71 -40.90 132.07
C ARG A 772 28.96 -40.08 133.35
N ILE A 773 28.62 -38.80 133.35
CA ILE A 773 28.69 -37.93 134.54
C ILE A 773 27.73 -38.44 135.61
N ALA A 774 26.46 -38.69 135.26
CA ALA A 774 25.46 -39.17 136.21
C ALA A 774 25.80 -40.56 136.81
N ILE A 775 26.59 -41.40 136.12
CA ILE A 775 27.16 -42.63 136.68
C ILE A 775 28.25 -42.30 137.71
N LEU A 776 29.21 -41.44 137.34
CA LEU A 776 30.31 -41.05 138.23
C LEU A 776 29.82 -40.31 139.49
N GLU A 777 28.79 -39.47 139.38
CA GLU A 777 28.16 -38.80 140.53
C GLU A 777 27.52 -39.81 141.51
N ARG A 778 26.91 -40.89 140.99
CA ARG A 778 26.41 -42.00 141.81
C ARG A 778 27.54 -42.79 142.46
N GLU A 779 28.64 -43.03 141.75
CA GLU A 779 29.84 -43.67 142.33
C GLU A 779 30.46 -42.81 143.45
N VAL A 780 30.53 -41.48 143.26
CA VAL A 780 30.98 -40.53 144.28
C VAL A 780 30.04 -40.54 145.49
N MET A 781 28.72 -40.44 145.33
CA MET A 781 27.78 -40.53 146.46
C MET A 781 27.90 -41.84 147.23
N LEU A 782 28.09 -42.97 146.54
CA LEU A 782 28.33 -44.26 147.20
C LEU A 782 29.67 -44.30 147.94
N LYS A 783 30.69 -43.59 147.45
CA LYS A 783 31.98 -43.44 148.13
C LYS A 783 31.90 -42.52 149.34
N ASP A 784 31.21 -41.39 149.24
CA ASP A 784 30.97 -40.48 150.36
C ASP A 784 30.14 -41.17 151.46
N GLN A 785 29.16 -42.00 151.09
CA GLN A 785 28.41 -42.81 152.05
C GLN A 785 29.27 -43.90 152.71
N GLN A 786 30.20 -44.52 151.96
CA GLN A 786 31.21 -45.44 152.54
C GLN A 786 32.20 -44.71 153.46
N ILE A 787 32.59 -43.48 153.14
CA ILE A 787 33.44 -42.63 153.97
C ILE A 787 32.70 -42.25 155.25
N MET A 788 31.48 -41.69 155.18
CA MET A 788 30.67 -41.36 156.36
C MET A 788 30.42 -42.58 157.26
N GLY A 789 30.19 -43.77 156.69
CA GLY A 789 30.07 -45.01 157.44
C GLY A 789 31.37 -45.44 158.13
N SER A 790 32.52 -45.28 157.45
CA SER A 790 33.84 -45.57 158.00
C SER A 790 34.25 -44.55 159.07
N GLU A 791 33.95 -43.27 158.88
CA GLU A 791 34.09 -42.24 159.90
C GLU A 791 33.20 -42.51 161.11
N GLN A 792 31.97 -42.98 160.91
CA GLN A 792 31.11 -43.34 162.04
C GLN A 792 31.68 -44.53 162.81
N GLN A 793 32.23 -45.54 162.12
CA GLN A 793 32.96 -46.62 162.78
C GLN A 793 34.21 -46.12 163.53
N ILE A 794 34.93 -45.13 162.99
CA ILE A 794 36.05 -44.49 163.69
C ILE A 794 35.57 -43.72 164.93
N ARG A 795 34.47 -42.96 164.83
CA ARG A 795 33.84 -42.27 165.97
C ARG A 795 33.37 -43.26 167.04
N ASP A 796 32.71 -44.35 166.64
CA ASP A 796 32.25 -45.42 167.55
C ASP A 796 33.41 -46.20 168.19
N LEU A 797 34.57 -46.29 167.53
CA LEU A 797 35.80 -46.86 168.08
C LEU A 797 36.54 -45.90 169.00
N GLN A 798 36.51 -44.59 168.72
CA GLN A 798 36.99 -43.57 169.65
C GLN A 798 36.15 -43.59 170.93
N HIS A 799 34.83 -43.59 170.81
CA HIS A 799 33.88 -43.61 171.92
C HIS A 799 33.83 -44.92 172.73
N LYS A 800 34.61 -45.94 172.34
CA LYS A 800 34.82 -47.21 173.05
C LYS A 800 36.23 -47.34 173.67
N ASN A 801 37.08 -46.33 173.49
CA ASN A 801 38.39 -46.22 174.14
C ASN A 801 38.40 -45.11 175.22
N GLU A 802 37.21 -44.64 175.61
CA GLU A 802 36.92 -43.82 176.79
C GLU A 802 36.05 -44.64 177.77
#